data_AF-A0A6P1ZQX4-F1
#
_entry.id   AF-A0A6P1ZQX4-F1
#
_cell.length_a   1.000
_cell.length_b   1.000
_cell.length_c   1.000
_cell.angle_alpha   90.00
_cell.angle_beta   90.00
_cell.angle_gamma   90.00
#
_symmetry.space_group_name_H-M   'P 1'
#
loop_
_entity.id
_entity.type
_entity.pdbx_description
1 polymer ?
#
loop_
_entity_poly.entity_id
_entity_poly.type
_entity_poly.pdbx_seq_one_letter_code
_entity_poly.pdbx_strand_id
1 'polypeptide(L)'
;MSVNDTTQPNNFTWNRQVYHRLKLALSLGLRRQVFLAVSDNLHLRNQVAARLHSTLAYPVGQVLYKSVAGQEASTPAYPRLVTLRLNLSDPNPIDHINQWLANYPPPIVGASKETSGTTLPIPIFQIVGVEQLTKQPVAIQRLFLHYLRLSEENFSSQESSQMLNSSILLWVSRPWLSAIQQSAPQFWRWRTGVFVFAGEPTPATQNQGYPEHSDRSRDLDLEDIEQSVIDESVIEAELKAVSANGSKFGDDFDFPVESLRNHPGKEQEDLVLTSELLQAETPQQKFTTRFDQGNSPSPLSLSHISKELTELVLGKTNMKIAENGEDNQQPQQILLEIEELHSQQASGKALAAAYHNLGNLYRLRIEQGKSSLENLMVAILAYQEAIAYDETSPQLPDILNDLGTLYWMLYRAPHNSGDGKAYIEQAIEFYHLALKQISPPEHSETYARVQNNLGTAYGDLARFANSSQNWQQAVLAYSEALRYRTANMEPLKYAACQNNLGTAYWHLGQYDQPVVHLHKAIASYSQALAHYNPEQEPLKYGMIQNNIGTAYWNLAQYDENPAKNLQLAIDVYREALKYRTPANVPSACAATHNNLGTAYWHLANLSQTSKESQQKLLKLSIDAYDEALALANSLSGIPLSFDLFAAHNNLGLAHYQLVTDDSFTGDKAASSQHLEAALNNHLQALNGFSQQPEAYQTTFTYVVKTIRAFHSKLGIQGQNLALSQVPGHLLAEVLPKL
;
A
#
# COMPACT_ATOMS: atom_id res chain seq x y z
N MET A 1 1.68 41.32 34.32
CA MET A 1 0.26 41.07 33.96
C MET A 1 0.02 41.75 32.62
N SER A 2 0.00 41.00 31.52
CA SER A 2 -0.47 41.51 30.23
C SER A 2 -0.45 40.42 29.15
N VAL A 3 -1.65 40.06 28.70
CA VAL A 3 -2.04 39.80 27.29
C VAL A 3 -1.39 38.59 26.60
N ASN A 4 -1.80 37.39 27.02
CA ASN A 4 -1.85 36.21 26.16
C ASN A 4 -3.34 35.83 26.05
N ASP A 5 -4.04 36.41 25.09
CA ASP A 5 -5.32 35.91 24.58
C ASP A 5 -5.61 36.59 23.24
N THR A 6 -4.93 36.12 22.20
CA THR A 6 -5.33 36.31 20.80
C THR A 6 -5.19 34.97 20.08
N THR A 7 -6.27 34.18 20.17
CA THR A 7 -6.79 33.26 19.16
C THR A 7 -5.86 32.96 17.98
N GLN A 8 -5.04 31.90 18.10
CA GLN A 8 -4.36 31.32 16.94
C GLN A 8 -5.42 30.70 16.01
N PRO A 9 -5.50 31.11 14.73
CA PRO A 9 -6.36 30.42 13.78
C PRO A 9 -5.85 28.99 13.62
N ASN A 10 -6.76 28.03 13.62
CA ASN A 10 -6.49 26.60 13.42
C ASN A 10 -5.41 26.41 12.33
N ASN A 11 -4.20 25.97 12.71
CA ASN A 11 -3.01 25.86 11.83
C ASN A 11 -3.34 25.11 10.53
N PHE A 12 -4.30 24.21 10.63
CA PHE A 12 -4.96 23.51 9.55
C PHE A 12 -5.51 24.44 8.45
N THR A 13 -6.44 25.33 8.81
CA THR A 13 -7.12 26.26 7.90
C THR A 13 -6.11 27.20 7.25
N TRP A 14 -5.12 27.64 8.03
CA TRP A 14 -4.01 28.44 7.54
C TRP A 14 -3.20 27.69 6.47
N ASN A 15 -2.75 26.46 6.75
CA ASN A 15 -1.98 25.66 5.80
C ASN A 15 -2.77 25.34 4.52
N ARG A 16 -4.08 25.07 4.64
CA ARG A 16 -4.98 24.90 3.48
C ARG A 16 -5.02 26.17 2.62
N GLN A 17 -5.21 27.34 3.24
CA GLN A 17 -5.20 28.62 2.52
C GLN A 17 -3.85 28.91 1.85
N VAL A 18 -2.75 28.67 2.55
CA VAL A 18 -1.39 28.87 2.02
C VAL A 18 -1.13 27.93 0.84
N TYR A 19 -1.52 26.66 0.96
CA TYR A 19 -1.45 25.70 -0.14
C TYR A 19 -2.24 26.14 -1.37
N HIS A 20 -3.50 26.57 -1.21
CA HIS A 20 -4.30 27.03 -2.35
C HIS A 20 -3.71 28.28 -3.00
N ARG A 21 -3.16 29.22 -2.22
CA ARG A 21 -2.47 30.40 -2.76
C ARG A 21 -1.19 30.03 -3.51
N LEU A 22 -0.41 29.09 -2.97
CA LEU A 22 0.80 28.58 -3.62
C LEU A 22 0.45 27.85 -4.93
N LYS A 23 -0.49 26.91 -4.88
CA LYS A 23 -0.99 26.20 -6.06
C LYS A 23 -1.49 27.16 -7.12
N LEU A 24 -2.29 28.16 -6.73
CA LEU A 24 -2.78 29.19 -7.63
C LEU A 24 -1.62 29.95 -8.28
N ALA A 25 -0.67 30.46 -7.49
CA ALA A 25 0.48 31.20 -7.99
C ALA A 25 1.32 30.41 -9.00
N LEU A 26 1.52 29.11 -8.75
CA LEU A 26 2.22 28.22 -9.68
C LEU A 26 1.38 27.92 -10.93
N SER A 27 0.07 27.72 -10.77
CA SER A 27 -0.83 27.43 -11.89
C SER A 27 -0.97 28.58 -12.90
N LEU A 28 -0.63 29.82 -12.51
CA LEU A 28 -0.61 30.98 -13.42
C LEU A 28 0.47 30.87 -14.51
N GLY A 29 1.46 29.98 -14.35
CA GLY A 29 2.48 29.72 -15.38
C GLY A 29 3.34 30.93 -15.75
N LEU A 30 3.40 31.93 -14.87
CA LEU A 30 4.22 33.12 -15.06
C LEU A 30 5.70 32.71 -15.13
N ARG A 31 6.46 33.34 -16.02
CA ARG A 31 7.91 33.11 -16.18
C ARG A 31 8.70 33.97 -15.19
N ARG A 32 9.92 33.57 -14.85
CA ARG A 32 10.85 34.36 -14.00
C ARG A 32 10.35 34.64 -12.58
N GLN A 33 9.51 33.76 -12.03
CA GLN A 33 9.04 33.92 -10.66
C GLN A 33 9.91 33.11 -9.70
N VAL A 34 10.22 33.69 -8.54
CA VAL A 34 10.93 33.00 -7.46
C VAL A 34 9.98 32.90 -6.27
N PHE A 35 9.53 31.69 -5.98
CA PHE A 35 8.66 31.38 -4.86
C PHE A 35 9.44 30.68 -3.76
N LEU A 36 9.19 31.08 -2.52
CA LEU A 36 9.77 30.44 -1.33
C LEU A 36 8.65 29.79 -0.53
N ALA A 37 8.67 28.47 -0.38
CA ALA A 37 7.77 27.77 0.52
C ALA A 37 8.52 27.43 1.81
N VAL A 38 8.04 27.99 2.91
CA VAL A 38 8.68 27.89 4.23
C VAL A 38 7.92 26.88 5.07
N SER A 39 8.57 25.79 5.46
CA SER A 39 7.99 24.79 6.35
C SER A 39 9.07 24.16 7.22
N ASP A 40 8.87 24.22 8.53
CA ASP A 40 9.76 23.56 9.51
C ASP A 40 9.31 22.12 9.82
N ASN A 41 8.10 21.74 9.41
CA ASN A 41 7.57 20.40 9.51
C ASN A 41 7.85 19.64 8.20
N LEU A 42 8.79 18.68 8.25
CA LEU A 42 9.23 17.93 7.07
C LEU A 42 8.14 17.03 6.49
N HIS A 43 7.26 16.50 7.34
CA HIS A 43 6.16 15.64 6.92
C HIS A 43 5.15 16.45 6.10
N LEU A 44 4.69 17.59 6.64
CA LEU A 44 3.78 18.51 5.96
C LEU A 44 4.39 19.02 4.65
N ARG A 45 5.68 19.38 4.66
CA ARG A 45 6.39 19.81 3.45
C ARG A 45 6.35 18.74 2.35
N ASN A 46 6.69 17.50 2.69
CA ASN A 46 6.70 16.39 1.73
C ASN A 46 5.32 16.13 1.15
N GLN A 47 4.28 16.13 1.99
CA GLN A 47 2.89 16.00 1.55
C GLN A 47 2.50 17.10 0.57
N VAL A 48 2.82 18.37 0.88
CA VAL A 48 2.47 19.49 0.01
C VAL A 48 3.28 19.46 -1.29
N ALA A 49 4.58 19.19 -1.22
CA ALA A 49 5.45 19.11 -2.40
C ALA A 49 5.00 17.99 -3.37
N ALA A 50 4.62 16.82 -2.84
CA ALA A 50 4.07 15.72 -3.61
C ALA A 50 2.72 16.08 -4.24
N ARG A 51 1.83 16.73 -3.48
CA ARG A 51 0.52 17.18 -3.97
C ARG A 51 0.62 18.26 -5.05
N LEU A 52 1.58 19.17 -4.94
CA LEU A 52 1.87 20.15 -6.00
C LEU A 52 2.38 19.45 -7.27
N HIS A 53 3.24 18.44 -7.10
CA HIS A 53 3.72 17.65 -8.22
C HIS A 53 2.57 16.90 -8.91
N SER A 54 1.76 16.13 -8.18
CA SER A 54 0.64 15.39 -8.77
C SER A 54 -0.40 16.30 -9.44
N THR A 55 -0.66 17.49 -8.88
CA THR A 55 -1.69 18.38 -9.42
C THR A 55 -1.23 19.31 -10.55
N LEU A 56 0.08 19.58 -10.69
CA LEU A 56 0.61 20.57 -11.64
C LEU A 56 1.68 20.01 -12.59
N ALA A 57 2.21 18.80 -12.38
CA ALA A 57 3.24 18.23 -13.25
C ALA A 57 2.74 18.04 -14.69
N TYR A 58 1.46 17.68 -14.85
CA TYR A 58 0.82 17.47 -16.14
C TYR A 58 -0.55 18.17 -16.17
N PRO A 59 -0.97 18.76 -17.31
CA PRO A 59 -2.27 19.42 -17.39
C PRO A 59 -3.42 18.43 -17.23
N VAL A 60 -4.10 18.47 -16.09
CA VAL A 60 -5.39 17.80 -15.89
C VAL A 60 -6.45 18.56 -16.70
N GLY A 61 -6.97 17.95 -17.78
CA GLY A 61 -8.17 18.45 -18.48
C GLY A 61 -7.99 19.17 -19.82
N GLN A 62 -6.81 19.12 -20.45
CA GLN A 62 -6.65 19.45 -21.88
C GLN A 62 -5.85 18.36 -22.57
N VAL A 63 -6.50 17.24 -22.82
CA VAL A 63 -6.23 16.50 -24.05
C VAL A 63 -7.42 16.77 -24.97
N LEU A 64 -7.49 18.02 -25.42
CA LEU A 64 -8.22 18.36 -26.62
C LEU A 64 -7.18 18.61 -27.68
N TYR A 65 -7.14 17.74 -28.69
CA TYR A 65 -7.06 18.26 -30.04
C TYR A 65 -7.96 17.46 -30.98
N LYS A 66 -9.08 18.10 -31.35
CA LYS A 66 -9.64 17.98 -32.69
C LYS A 66 -9.08 19.16 -33.49
N SER A 67 -8.55 18.91 -34.69
CA SER A 67 -9.31 19.20 -35.92
C SER A 67 -8.40 19.26 -37.16
N VAL A 68 -8.82 18.47 -38.16
CA VAL A 68 -8.84 18.72 -39.62
C VAL A 68 -7.60 19.33 -40.28
N ALA A 69 -7.01 18.48 -41.13
CA ALA A 69 -6.12 18.74 -42.26
C ALA A 69 -4.62 18.98 -41.97
N GLY A 70 -3.84 17.91 -42.17
CA GLY A 70 -2.47 17.96 -42.69
C GLY A 70 -1.35 17.98 -41.65
N GLN A 71 -0.81 16.79 -41.35
CA GLN A 71 0.55 16.46 -40.90
C GLN A 71 1.30 17.43 -39.95
N GLU A 72 1.66 16.96 -38.74
CA GLU A 72 3.01 17.11 -38.14
C GLU A 72 3.05 16.41 -36.74
N ALA A 73 4.21 15.86 -36.39
CA ALA A 73 4.45 14.80 -35.40
C ALA A 73 4.00 15.07 -33.95
N SER A 74 3.55 14.02 -33.25
CA SER A 74 3.24 14.00 -31.81
C SER A 74 4.46 14.35 -30.96
N THR A 75 4.35 15.36 -30.10
CA THR A 75 5.36 15.71 -29.11
C THR A 75 5.07 15.00 -27.78
N PRO A 76 6.03 14.32 -27.13
CA PRO A 76 5.82 13.71 -25.82
C PRO A 76 5.36 14.74 -24.77
N ALA A 77 4.63 14.27 -23.76
CA ALA A 77 4.06 15.10 -22.70
C ALA A 77 5.16 15.86 -21.92
N TYR A 78 5.40 17.11 -22.31
CA TYR A 78 6.38 17.98 -21.65
C TYR A 78 5.81 18.48 -20.32
N PRO A 79 6.48 18.23 -19.18
CA PRO A 79 5.92 18.52 -17.87
C PRO A 79 5.79 20.03 -17.63
N ARG A 80 4.78 20.43 -16.86
CA ARG A 80 4.58 21.82 -16.39
C ARG A 80 5.26 22.10 -15.04
N LEU A 81 5.49 21.06 -14.23
CA LEU A 81 6.22 21.16 -12.96
C LEU A 81 7.17 19.96 -12.79
N VAL A 82 8.43 20.25 -12.49
CA VAL A 82 9.49 19.25 -12.23
C VAL A 82 9.94 19.39 -10.78
N THR A 83 10.13 18.27 -10.07
CA THR A 83 10.69 18.29 -8.70
C THR A 83 12.12 17.77 -8.71
N LEU A 84 13.05 18.61 -8.23
CA LEU A 84 14.47 18.30 -8.10
C LEU A 84 14.85 18.22 -6.62
N ARG A 85 15.66 17.23 -6.25
CA ARG A 85 16.30 17.18 -4.93
C ARG A 85 17.64 17.90 -5.00
N LEU A 86 17.94 18.73 -4.00
CA LEU A 86 19.21 19.44 -3.92
C LEU A 86 20.36 18.45 -3.71
N ASN A 87 21.36 18.44 -4.61
CA ASN A 87 22.60 17.71 -4.40
C ASN A 87 23.39 18.33 -3.24
N LEU A 88 23.73 17.54 -2.23
CA LEU A 88 24.45 18.02 -1.05
C LEU A 88 25.96 18.15 -1.26
N SER A 89 26.51 17.48 -2.27
CA SER A 89 27.94 17.54 -2.60
C SER A 89 28.29 18.83 -3.35
N ASP A 90 27.36 19.30 -4.19
CA ASP A 90 27.44 20.58 -4.90
C ASP A 90 26.05 21.24 -4.91
N PRO A 91 25.73 22.10 -3.91
CA PRO A 91 24.38 22.60 -3.70
C PRO A 91 24.07 23.79 -4.60
N ASN A 92 24.20 23.63 -5.92
CA ASN A 92 23.87 24.64 -6.91
C ASN A 92 22.46 24.39 -7.50
N PRO A 93 21.41 25.08 -7.01
CA PRO A 93 20.05 24.86 -7.50
C PRO A 93 19.87 25.26 -8.97
N ILE A 94 20.64 26.24 -9.44
CA ILE A 94 20.53 26.75 -10.81
C ILE A 94 21.22 25.80 -11.79
N ASP A 95 22.37 25.26 -11.43
CA ASP A 95 23.08 24.31 -12.29
C ASP A 95 22.28 23.01 -12.49
N HIS A 96 21.60 22.50 -11.46
CA HIS A 96 20.73 21.33 -11.63
C HIS A 96 19.55 21.58 -12.59
N ILE A 97 18.98 22.80 -12.57
CA ILE A 97 17.95 23.18 -13.54
C ILE A 97 18.55 23.19 -14.96
N ASN A 98 19.77 23.70 -15.11
CA ASN A 98 20.46 23.75 -16.40
C ASN A 98 20.78 22.37 -16.95
N GLN A 99 21.31 21.49 -16.12
CA GLN A 99 21.57 20.09 -16.49
C GLN A 99 20.27 19.41 -16.91
N TRP A 100 19.16 19.66 -16.19
CA TRP A 100 17.87 19.12 -16.58
C TRP A 100 17.40 19.67 -17.93
N LEU A 101 17.47 20.99 -18.16
CA LEU A 101 17.05 21.60 -19.42
C LEU A 101 17.94 21.24 -20.61
N ALA A 102 19.22 20.97 -20.37
CA ALA A 102 20.14 20.47 -21.39
C ALA A 102 19.78 19.03 -21.81
N ASN A 103 19.37 18.20 -20.86
CA ASN A 103 18.93 16.84 -21.11
C ASN A 103 17.51 16.77 -21.69
N TYR A 104 16.66 17.75 -21.36
CA TYR A 104 15.24 17.80 -21.72
C TYR A 104 14.83 19.22 -22.21
N PRO A 105 15.27 19.65 -23.41
CA PRO A 105 14.94 20.97 -23.92
C PRO A 105 13.43 21.09 -24.26
N PRO A 106 12.81 22.27 -24.10
CA PRO A 106 11.42 22.48 -24.48
C PRO A 106 11.23 22.21 -25.98
N PRO A 107 10.31 21.31 -26.35
CA PRO A 107 10.15 20.96 -27.75
C PRO A 107 9.49 22.11 -28.53
N ILE A 108 9.83 22.20 -29.82
CA ILE A 108 9.27 23.17 -30.76
C ILE A 108 8.07 22.52 -31.43
N VAL A 109 6.91 23.16 -31.33
CA VAL A 109 5.63 22.69 -31.88
C VAL A 109 5.24 23.58 -33.07
N GLY A 110 4.86 22.96 -34.19
CA GLY A 110 4.37 23.65 -35.41
C GLY A 110 5.47 24.24 -36.31
N ALA A 111 6.61 23.57 -36.43
CA ALA A 111 7.70 24.00 -37.31
C ALA A 111 7.58 23.36 -38.69
N SER A 112 7.34 24.17 -39.73
CA SER A 112 7.28 23.72 -41.14
C SER A 112 8.49 24.26 -41.93
N LYS A 113 8.66 23.83 -43.20
CA LYS A 113 9.75 24.32 -44.08
C LYS A 113 9.74 25.84 -44.31
N GLU A 114 8.64 26.52 -44.02
CA GLU A 114 8.46 27.96 -44.28
C GLU A 114 8.15 28.79 -43.01
N THR A 115 7.92 28.16 -41.85
CA THR A 115 7.61 28.83 -40.57
C THR A 115 8.41 28.29 -39.39
N SER A 116 9.09 29.17 -38.67
CA SER A 116 9.73 28.85 -37.38
C SER A 116 8.67 28.52 -36.33
N GLY A 117 8.64 27.28 -35.83
CA GLY A 117 7.65 26.80 -34.85
C GLY A 117 7.75 27.48 -33.48
N THR A 118 6.77 27.20 -32.62
CA THR A 118 6.64 27.78 -31.27
C THR A 118 7.19 26.84 -30.19
N THR A 119 8.10 27.32 -29.34
CA THR A 119 8.65 26.54 -28.23
C THR A 119 7.65 26.41 -27.09
N LEU A 120 7.48 25.19 -26.55
CA LEU A 120 6.72 24.99 -25.32
C LEU A 120 7.33 25.78 -24.14
N PRO A 121 6.50 26.23 -23.19
CA PRO A 121 6.99 26.97 -22.04
C PRO A 121 7.85 26.07 -21.15
N ILE A 122 8.96 26.61 -20.64
CA ILE A 122 9.84 25.92 -19.69
C ILE A 122 9.06 25.56 -18.41
N PRO A 123 9.21 24.35 -17.83
CA PRO A 123 8.52 23.96 -16.62
C PRO A 123 8.88 24.84 -15.43
N ILE A 124 8.02 24.76 -14.42
CA ILE A 124 8.28 25.25 -13.08
C ILE A 124 9.16 24.22 -12.35
N PHE A 125 10.23 24.66 -11.70
CA PHE A 125 11.11 23.78 -10.94
C PHE A 125 10.88 23.92 -9.44
N GLN A 126 10.45 22.84 -8.81
CA GLN A 126 10.34 22.70 -7.37
C GLN A 126 11.62 22.07 -6.82
N ILE A 127 12.31 22.76 -5.91
CA ILE A 127 13.55 22.28 -5.27
C ILE A 127 13.28 21.93 -3.81
N VAL A 128 13.55 20.66 -3.46
CA VAL A 128 13.44 20.12 -2.10
C VAL A 128 14.80 19.69 -1.56
N GLY A 129 14.96 19.58 -0.24
CA GLY A 129 16.19 19.06 0.39
C GLY A 129 17.12 20.13 1.01
N VAL A 130 16.76 21.41 0.98
CA VAL A 130 17.56 22.51 1.57
C VAL A 130 17.79 22.33 3.07
N GLU A 131 16.84 21.73 3.79
CA GLU A 131 16.97 21.41 5.21
C GLU A 131 18.18 20.52 5.50
N GLN A 132 18.55 19.64 4.56
CA GLN A 132 19.63 18.67 4.77
C GLN A 132 21.00 19.35 4.82
N LEU A 133 21.11 20.57 4.28
CA LEU A 133 22.31 21.39 4.42
C LEU A 133 22.62 21.72 5.88
N THR A 134 21.63 21.73 6.79
CA THR A 134 21.89 21.94 8.22
C THR A 134 22.80 20.86 8.82
N LYS A 135 22.83 19.66 8.21
CA LYS A 135 23.70 18.54 8.59
C LYS A 135 25.03 18.51 7.84
N GLN A 136 25.26 19.45 6.91
CA GLN A 136 26.47 19.52 6.09
C GLN A 136 27.51 20.46 6.70
N PRO A 137 28.81 20.32 6.35
CA PRO A 137 29.85 21.24 6.78
C PRO A 137 29.50 22.69 6.44
N VAL A 138 29.94 23.63 7.28
CA VAL A 138 29.71 25.08 7.09
C VAL A 138 30.18 25.56 5.71
N ALA A 139 31.23 24.95 5.15
CA ALA A 139 31.69 25.24 3.80
C ALA A 139 30.62 24.97 2.72
N ILE A 140 29.93 23.84 2.79
CA ILE A 140 28.85 23.46 1.87
C ILE A 140 27.61 24.36 2.07
N GLN A 141 27.29 24.68 3.33
CA GLN A 141 26.20 25.62 3.64
C GLN A 141 26.47 27.02 3.06
N ARG A 142 27.71 27.51 3.17
CA ARG A 142 28.14 28.78 2.57
C ARG A 142 28.18 28.71 1.05
N LEU A 143 28.54 27.56 0.49
CA LEU A 143 28.58 27.34 -0.94
C LEU A 143 27.18 27.44 -1.57
N PHE A 144 26.16 26.87 -0.92
CA PHE A 144 24.74 27.06 -1.33
C PHE A 144 24.35 28.54 -1.36
N LEU A 145 24.62 29.28 -0.28
CA LEU A 145 24.33 30.72 -0.22
C LEU A 145 25.15 31.53 -1.23
N HIS A 146 26.39 31.10 -1.51
CA HIS A 146 27.24 31.69 -2.52
C HIS A 146 26.66 31.49 -3.92
N TYR A 147 26.13 30.30 -4.26
CA TYR A 147 25.46 30.08 -5.55
C TYR A 147 24.18 30.91 -5.70
N LEU A 148 23.39 31.07 -4.63
CA LEU A 148 22.26 31.99 -4.65
C LEU A 148 22.71 33.44 -4.89
N ARG A 149 23.86 33.86 -4.33
CA ARG A 149 24.47 35.16 -4.64
C ARG A 149 25.01 35.22 -6.08
N LEU A 150 25.65 34.18 -6.60
CA LEU A 150 26.14 34.19 -7.99
C LEU A 150 25.01 34.19 -9.02
N SER A 151 23.83 33.66 -8.66
CA SER A 151 22.64 33.76 -9.52
C SER A 151 22.27 35.21 -9.84
N GLU A 152 22.73 36.19 -9.03
CA GLU A 152 22.55 37.64 -9.24
C GLU A 152 23.07 38.12 -10.60
N GLU A 153 24.22 37.61 -11.07
CA GLU A 153 24.81 38.03 -12.35
C GLU A 153 23.95 37.59 -13.53
N ASN A 154 23.45 36.34 -13.48
CA ASN A 154 22.62 35.74 -14.52
C ASN A 154 21.25 36.43 -14.66
N PHE A 155 20.72 36.91 -13.54
CA PHE A 155 19.44 37.55 -13.43
C PHE A 155 19.45 38.97 -14.05
N SER A 156 20.59 39.66 -14.01
CA SER A 156 20.74 41.04 -14.51
C SER A 156 21.12 41.19 -16.00
N SER A 157 21.71 40.17 -16.63
CA SER A 157 22.16 40.21 -18.03
C SER A 157 21.03 39.93 -19.03
N GLN A 158 20.80 40.83 -19.99
CA GLN A 158 19.72 40.70 -20.98
C GLN A 158 20.01 39.67 -22.09
N GLU A 159 21.25 39.18 -22.23
CA GLU A 159 21.71 38.36 -23.38
C GLU A 159 22.24 36.95 -23.04
N SER A 160 22.10 36.47 -21.81
CA SER A 160 22.52 35.11 -21.43
C SER A 160 21.64 34.66 -20.26
N SER A 161 20.76 33.66 -20.34
CA SER A 161 20.71 32.45 -21.16
C SER A 161 19.24 31.99 -21.24
N GLN A 162 18.90 30.97 -22.04
CA GLN A 162 17.57 30.29 -22.01
C GLN A 162 17.11 29.91 -20.57
N MET A 163 18.07 29.86 -19.63
CA MET A 163 18.00 29.70 -18.17
C MET A 163 16.87 30.38 -17.40
N LEU A 164 16.53 31.63 -17.70
CA LEU A 164 15.67 32.44 -16.82
C LEU A 164 14.33 32.74 -17.47
N ASN A 165 13.67 31.71 -17.98
CA ASN A 165 12.26 31.80 -18.36
C ASN A 165 11.39 30.81 -17.55
N SER A 166 11.97 30.00 -16.68
CA SER A 166 11.24 29.16 -15.73
C SER A 166 10.87 29.92 -14.45
N SER A 167 9.98 29.34 -13.67
CA SER A 167 9.71 29.75 -12.30
C SER A 167 10.26 28.72 -11.32
N ILE A 168 10.79 29.18 -10.21
CA ILE A 168 11.48 28.35 -9.22
C ILE A 168 10.69 28.40 -7.92
N LEU A 169 10.38 27.23 -7.36
CA LEU A 169 9.84 27.07 -6.03
C LEU A 169 10.89 26.40 -5.14
N LEU A 170 11.43 27.14 -4.17
CA LEU A 170 12.43 26.61 -3.23
C LEU A 170 11.77 26.34 -1.88
N TRP A 171 11.87 25.08 -1.42
CA TRP A 171 11.42 24.67 -0.09
C TRP A 171 12.52 24.89 0.94
N VAL A 172 12.25 25.72 1.96
CA VAL A 172 13.23 26.10 3.00
C VAL A 172 12.62 26.03 4.40
N SER A 173 13.45 25.88 5.42
CA SER A 173 13.06 26.10 6.82
C SER A 173 13.20 27.59 7.19
N ARG A 174 12.61 28.02 8.32
CA ARG A 174 12.73 29.41 8.81
C ARG A 174 14.18 29.86 9.00
N PRO A 175 15.09 29.05 9.57
CA PRO A 175 16.52 29.42 9.65
C PRO A 175 17.15 29.68 8.27
N TRP A 176 16.82 28.85 7.28
CA TRP A 176 17.33 29.04 5.91
C TRP A 176 16.72 30.26 5.22
N LEU A 177 15.45 30.58 5.48
CA LEU A 177 14.83 31.81 5.02
C LEU A 177 15.62 33.04 5.53
N SER A 178 15.94 33.08 6.81
CA SER A 178 16.74 34.15 7.42
C SER A 178 18.18 34.19 6.86
N ALA A 179 18.80 33.02 6.67
CA ALA A 179 20.14 32.93 6.09
C ALA A 179 20.20 33.47 4.65
N ILE A 180 19.19 33.18 3.83
CA ILE A 180 19.05 33.70 2.46
C ILE A 180 18.84 35.22 2.48
N GLN A 181 17.97 35.74 3.35
CA GLN A 181 17.73 37.18 3.50
C GLN A 181 19.00 37.96 3.83
N GLN A 182 19.85 37.41 4.68
CA GLN A 182 21.09 38.06 5.13
C GLN A 182 22.24 37.89 4.13
N SER A 183 22.39 36.71 3.54
CA SER A 183 23.59 36.35 2.76
C SER A 183 23.43 36.61 1.25
N ALA A 184 22.20 36.51 0.74
CA ALA A 184 21.86 36.73 -0.67
C ALA A 184 20.69 37.75 -0.79
N PRO A 185 20.88 39.01 -0.36
CA PRO A 185 19.80 39.99 -0.26
C PRO A 185 19.22 40.40 -1.62
N GLN A 186 19.99 40.30 -2.72
CA GLN A 186 19.48 40.61 -4.05
C GLN A 186 18.63 39.46 -4.57
N PHE A 187 19.07 38.21 -4.46
CA PHE A 187 18.23 37.04 -4.72
C PHE A 187 16.92 37.10 -3.92
N TRP A 188 16.98 37.48 -2.65
CA TRP A 188 15.78 37.69 -1.81
C TRP A 188 14.83 38.77 -2.35
N ARG A 189 15.35 39.87 -2.92
CA ARG A 189 14.53 40.94 -3.53
C ARG A 189 13.77 40.47 -4.77
N TRP A 190 14.22 39.39 -5.42
CA TRP A 190 13.62 38.84 -6.63
C TRP A 190 12.47 37.87 -6.34
N ARG A 191 12.22 37.54 -5.06
CA ARG A 191 11.10 36.70 -4.68
C ARG A 191 9.77 37.33 -5.11
N THR A 192 8.95 36.53 -5.77
CA THR A 192 7.58 36.86 -6.12
C THR A 192 6.63 36.64 -4.95
N GLY A 193 6.88 35.60 -4.15
CA GLY A 193 6.00 35.23 -3.05
C GLY A 193 6.68 34.36 -2.01
N VAL A 194 6.23 34.49 -0.76
CA VAL A 194 6.67 33.66 0.36
C VAL A 194 5.43 33.00 0.96
N PHE A 195 5.42 31.67 1.00
CA PHE A 195 4.31 30.85 1.45
C PHE A 195 4.73 30.14 2.73
N VAL A 196 4.26 30.62 3.88
CA VAL A 196 4.69 30.12 5.19
C VAL A 196 3.66 29.15 5.74
N PHE A 197 4.06 27.89 5.84
CA PHE A 197 3.29 26.84 6.48
C PHE A 197 3.53 26.88 8.01
N ALA A 198 2.45 26.72 8.76
CA ALA A 198 2.46 26.57 10.20
C ALA A 198 2.66 25.10 10.58
N GLY A 199 3.53 24.85 11.55
CA GLY A 199 3.80 23.51 12.06
C GLY A 199 4.97 23.54 13.03
N GLU A 200 4.95 22.60 13.98
CA GLU A 200 6.08 22.40 14.89
C GLU A 200 7.31 21.93 14.11
N PRO A 201 8.51 22.48 14.41
CA PRO A 201 9.74 22.06 13.75
C PRO A 201 10.01 20.58 14.03
N THR A 202 10.33 19.81 12.99
CA THR A 202 10.74 18.42 13.18
C THR A 202 12.07 18.40 13.96
N PRO A 203 12.15 17.75 15.13
CA PRO A 203 13.37 17.76 15.94
C PRO A 203 14.56 17.17 15.16
N ALA A 204 15.71 17.84 15.23
CA ALA A 204 16.88 17.54 14.40
C ALA A 204 17.64 16.26 14.80
N THR A 205 17.24 15.56 15.87
CA THR A 205 17.96 14.43 16.46
C THR A 205 17.18 13.12 16.36
N GLN A 206 17.53 12.29 15.38
CA GLN A 206 17.57 10.84 15.55
C GLN A 206 19.01 10.42 15.27
N ASN A 207 19.86 10.51 16.29
CA ASN A 207 21.14 9.82 16.31
C ASN A 207 20.88 8.42 16.86
N GLN A 208 21.22 7.40 16.07
CA GLN A 208 21.39 6.05 16.58
C GLN A 208 22.59 6.05 17.54
N GLY A 209 22.36 5.80 18.83
CA GLY A 209 23.44 5.56 19.79
C GLY A 209 23.17 6.12 21.20
N TYR A 210 22.73 5.21 22.09
CA TYR A 210 22.68 5.28 23.56
C TYR A 210 21.52 6.02 24.27
N PRO A 211 21.08 5.47 25.43
CA PRO A 211 19.75 5.68 26.02
C PRO A 211 19.78 6.64 27.21
N GLU A 212 18.68 7.35 27.47
CA GLU A 212 18.35 7.79 28.82
C GLU A 212 16.87 8.22 28.97
N HIS A 213 16.20 7.54 29.90
CA HIS A 213 15.29 8.02 30.93
C HIS A 213 14.31 9.19 30.69
N SER A 214 13.03 8.82 30.85
CA SER A 214 11.87 9.56 31.38
C SER A 214 11.94 11.08 31.50
N ASP A 215 10.94 11.76 30.92
CA ASP A 215 9.95 12.42 31.78
C ASP A 215 8.57 12.53 31.12
N ARG A 216 7.58 12.00 31.84
CA ARG A 216 6.15 12.18 31.57
C ARG A 216 5.76 13.63 31.88
N SER A 217 5.11 14.30 30.94
CA SER A 217 3.77 14.89 31.12
C SER A 217 3.48 15.98 30.09
N ARG A 218 2.56 15.66 29.17
CA ARG A 218 1.33 16.40 28.86
C ARG A 218 0.78 15.87 27.53
N ASP A 219 -0.07 14.85 27.68
CA ASP A 219 -1.19 14.64 26.76
C ASP A 219 -1.92 15.97 26.58
N LEU A 220 -2.03 16.44 25.34
CA LEU A 220 -3.07 17.34 24.86
C LEU A 220 -3.09 17.25 23.31
N ASP A 221 -4.20 16.71 22.81
CA ASP A 221 -4.82 16.91 21.49
C ASP A 221 -4.00 16.62 20.21
N LEU A 222 -3.97 15.34 19.82
CA LEU A 222 -3.47 14.87 18.51
C LEU A 222 -4.55 14.24 17.61
N GLU A 223 -5.82 14.23 18.03
CA GLU A 223 -6.94 13.67 17.24
C GLU A 223 -7.61 14.68 16.28
N ASP A 224 -7.32 15.98 16.38
CA ASP A 224 -8.09 17.02 15.67
C ASP A 224 -7.48 17.55 14.34
N ILE A 225 -6.38 16.97 13.85
CA ILE A 225 -5.66 17.52 12.68
C ILE A 225 -5.84 16.67 11.40
N GLU A 226 -6.34 15.44 11.48
CA GLU A 226 -6.47 14.55 10.31
C GLU A 226 -7.71 14.80 9.44
N GLN A 227 -8.74 15.50 9.96
CA GLN A 227 -10.07 15.49 9.33
C GLN A 227 -10.37 16.54 8.24
N SER A 228 -9.57 17.59 8.01
CA SER A 228 -10.15 18.80 7.37
C SER A 228 -9.58 19.28 6.02
N VAL A 229 -8.63 18.59 5.36
CA VAL A 229 -8.25 18.92 3.94
C VAL A 229 -9.02 18.07 2.92
N ILE A 230 -9.89 17.19 3.39
CA ILE A 230 -10.77 16.36 2.57
C ILE A 230 -12.05 17.19 2.39
N ASP A 231 -12.36 17.60 1.16
CA ASP A 231 -13.65 18.23 0.86
C ASP A 231 -14.77 17.17 0.99
N GLU A 232 -15.48 17.17 2.12
CA GLU A 232 -16.73 16.41 2.32
C GLU A 232 -17.90 16.98 1.48
N SER A 233 -17.77 18.22 0.99
CA SER A 233 -18.89 18.95 0.34
C SER A 233 -19.27 18.47 -1.06
N VAL A 234 -18.40 17.73 -1.76
CA VAL A 234 -18.71 17.14 -3.07
C VAL A 234 -19.32 15.74 -2.92
N ILE A 235 -18.94 15.02 -1.86
CA ILE A 235 -19.43 13.66 -1.57
C ILE A 235 -20.83 13.72 -0.92
N GLU A 236 -21.12 14.72 -0.08
CA GLU A 236 -22.46 14.93 0.48
C GLU A 236 -23.54 15.22 -0.57
N ALA A 237 -23.17 15.87 -1.68
CA ALA A 237 -24.09 16.16 -2.79
C ALA A 237 -24.48 14.88 -3.56
N GLU A 238 -23.54 13.94 -3.72
CA GLU A 238 -23.79 12.62 -4.30
C GLU A 238 -24.54 11.69 -3.33
N LEU A 239 -24.23 11.74 -2.02
CA LEU A 239 -24.94 11.00 -0.97
C LEU A 239 -26.43 11.42 -0.83
N LYS A 240 -26.74 12.71 -1.03
CA LYS A 240 -28.13 13.19 -1.03
C LYS A 240 -28.90 12.83 -2.31
N ALA A 241 -28.22 12.67 -3.44
CA ALA A 241 -28.85 12.25 -4.69
C ALA A 241 -29.21 10.74 -4.65
N VAL A 242 -28.39 9.91 -4.01
CA VAL A 242 -28.60 8.45 -3.93
C VAL A 242 -29.64 8.07 -2.85
N SER A 243 -29.75 8.84 -1.77
CA SER A 243 -30.73 8.60 -0.68
C SER A 243 -32.16 9.04 -1.00
N ALA A 244 -32.37 9.82 -2.07
CA ALA A 244 -33.69 10.31 -2.47
C ALA A 244 -34.57 9.28 -3.21
N ASN A 245 -33.99 8.17 -3.71
CA ASN A 245 -34.73 7.09 -4.37
C ASN A 245 -34.76 5.83 -3.48
N GLY A 246 -35.41 5.96 -2.33
CA GLY A 246 -35.64 4.84 -1.41
C GLY A 246 -36.63 3.82 -1.99
N SER A 247 -36.29 2.54 -1.90
CA SER A 247 -37.27 1.49 -1.66
C SER A 247 -37.00 0.91 -0.29
N LYS A 248 -37.96 1.10 0.62
CA LYS A 248 -37.90 0.67 2.02
C LYS A 248 -37.77 -0.85 2.09
N PHE A 249 -36.74 -1.35 2.76
CA PHE A 249 -36.76 -2.70 3.32
C PHE A 249 -36.85 -2.57 4.84
N GLY A 250 -37.96 -3.08 5.38
CA GLY A 250 -38.25 -3.11 6.81
C GLY A 250 -37.50 -4.24 7.51
N ASP A 251 -37.29 -4.01 8.80
CA ASP A 251 -36.91 -5.00 9.79
C ASP A 251 -37.96 -6.11 9.83
N ASP A 252 -37.61 -7.30 9.38
CA ASP A 252 -38.16 -8.61 9.79
C ASP A 252 -37.62 -9.68 8.83
N PHE A 253 -36.57 -10.40 9.23
CA PHE A 253 -36.18 -11.66 8.58
C PHE A 253 -35.77 -12.68 9.63
N ASP A 254 -36.80 -13.37 10.13
CA ASP A 254 -36.71 -14.64 10.84
C ASP A 254 -37.05 -15.74 9.82
N PHE A 255 -36.14 -16.68 9.53
CA PHE A 255 -36.49 -17.93 8.80
C PHE A 255 -35.51 -19.07 9.11
N PRO A 256 -35.95 -20.33 8.96
CA PRO A 256 -35.61 -21.44 9.83
C PRO A 256 -34.61 -22.39 9.17
N VAL A 257 -33.95 -23.17 10.02
CA VAL A 257 -33.04 -24.26 9.64
C VAL A 257 -33.85 -25.44 9.11
N GLU A 258 -33.72 -25.77 7.82
CA GLU A 258 -34.12 -27.08 7.30
C GLU A 258 -32.92 -27.83 6.71
N SER A 259 -32.66 -28.97 7.33
CA SER A 259 -31.66 -29.97 6.98
C SER A 259 -32.10 -30.81 5.78
N LEU A 260 -31.24 -31.03 4.78
CA LEU A 260 -31.42 -32.16 3.87
C LEU A 260 -30.12 -32.94 3.64
N ARG A 261 -30.31 -34.26 3.69
CA ARG A 261 -29.35 -35.36 3.75
C ARG A 261 -28.78 -35.71 2.37
N ASN A 262 -27.57 -36.24 2.39
CA ASN A 262 -26.82 -36.79 1.25
C ASN A 262 -27.35 -38.11 0.68
N HIS A 263 -26.92 -38.35 -0.58
CA HIS A 263 -26.56 -39.61 -1.26
C HIS A 263 -27.59 -40.28 -2.21
N PRO A 264 -27.14 -41.12 -3.18
CA PRO A 264 -26.11 -40.85 -4.20
C PRO A 264 -26.43 -41.48 -5.59
N GLY A 265 -25.65 -41.12 -6.63
CA GLY A 265 -25.29 -42.05 -7.72
C GLY A 265 -25.70 -41.67 -9.14
N LYS A 266 -24.71 -41.32 -9.98
CA LYS A 266 -24.37 -42.05 -11.21
C LYS A 266 -23.09 -41.50 -11.86
N GLU A 267 -22.48 -42.37 -12.65
CA GLU A 267 -21.11 -42.40 -13.14
C GLU A 267 -20.72 -41.29 -14.13
N GLN A 268 -19.45 -40.86 -13.99
CA GLN A 268 -18.45 -40.48 -15.01
C GLN A 268 -18.91 -39.93 -16.37
N GLU A 269 -18.52 -38.68 -16.62
CA GLU A 269 -17.91 -38.25 -17.88
C GLU A 269 -16.87 -37.15 -17.58
N ASP A 270 -15.62 -37.38 -17.99
CA ASP A 270 -14.50 -36.45 -17.87
C ASP A 270 -14.78 -35.18 -18.70
N LEU A 271 -15.04 -34.06 -18.01
CA LEU A 271 -15.16 -32.73 -18.62
C LEU A 271 -13.98 -31.85 -18.16
N VAL A 272 -12.94 -31.87 -18.99
CA VAL A 272 -11.90 -30.85 -19.00
C VAL A 272 -12.56 -29.51 -19.36
N LEU A 273 -12.70 -28.62 -18.39
CA LEU A 273 -13.21 -27.27 -18.60
C LEU A 273 -12.13 -26.40 -19.27
N THR A 274 -12.06 -26.52 -20.59
CA THR A 274 -11.49 -25.53 -21.50
C THR A 274 -12.29 -24.24 -21.40
N SER A 275 -11.60 -23.13 -21.13
CA SER A 275 -12.15 -21.79 -21.23
C SER A 275 -12.48 -21.45 -22.70
N GLU A 276 -13.75 -21.54 -23.08
CA GLU A 276 -14.27 -21.02 -24.36
C GLU A 276 -14.54 -19.52 -24.21
N LEU A 277 -13.75 -18.65 -24.84
CA LEU A 277 -13.92 -18.15 -26.22
C LEU A 277 -15.23 -17.37 -26.43
N LEU A 278 -15.17 -16.07 -26.16
CA LEU A 278 -15.89 -15.08 -26.97
C LEU A 278 -14.98 -14.70 -28.13
N GLN A 279 -15.22 -15.31 -29.30
CA GLN A 279 -14.66 -14.86 -30.57
C GLN A 279 -15.26 -13.51 -30.93
N ALA A 280 -14.47 -12.44 -30.81
CA ALA A 280 -14.66 -11.25 -31.61
C ALA A 280 -13.84 -11.43 -32.89
N GLU A 281 -14.49 -11.79 -34.00
CA GLU A 281 -13.88 -11.77 -35.32
C GLU A 281 -13.39 -10.36 -35.64
N THR A 282 -12.08 -10.15 -35.62
CA THR A 282 -11.43 -9.01 -36.25
C THR A 282 -10.87 -9.46 -37.60
N PRO A 283 -11.05 -8.70 -38.70
CA PRO A 283 -10.58 -9.13 -40.01
C PRO A 283 -9.05 -9.14 -40.03
N GLN A 284 -8.44 -10.33 -39.94
CA GLN A 284 -7.02 -10.50 -40.25
C GLN A 284 -6.82 -10.29 -41.75
N GLN A 285 -6.43 -9.08 -42.15
CA GLN A 285 -5.75 -8.90 -43.43
C GLN A 285 -4.37 -9.56 -43.34
N LYS A 286 -4.28 -10.80 -43.82
CA LYS A 286 -3.01 -11.49 -44.06
C LYS A 286 -2.20 -10.73 -45.10
N PHE A 287 -1.23 -9.93 -44.66
CA PHE A 287 -0.09 -9.60 -45.51
C PHE A 287 0.92 -10.75 -45.41
N THR A 288 1.05 -11.48 -46.51
CA THR A 288 2.09 -12.49 -46.70
C THR A 288 3.26 -11.83 -47.41
N THR A 289 4.36 -11.61 -46.71
CA THR A 289 5.65 -11.29 -47.32
C THR A 289 6.70 -12.29 -46.83
N ARG A 290 7.19 -13.10 -47.77
CA ARG A 290 8.33 -14.00 -47.60
C ARG A 290 9.56 -13.18 -47.19
N PHE A 291 10.22 -13.57 -46.10
CA PHE A 291 11.58 -13.14 -45.82
C PHE A 291 12.56 -14.23 -46.29
N ASP A 292 13.39 -13.88 -47.26
CA ASP A 292 14.58 -14.66 -47.63
C ASP A 292 15.59 -14.64 -46.48
N GLN A 293 16.07 -15.83 -46.12
CA GLN A 293 17.14 -16.03 -45.17
C GLN A 293 18.47 -15.60 -45.81
N GLY A 294 19.05 -14.50 -45.32
CA GLY A 294 20.42 -14.14 -45.68
C GLY A 294 20.71 -12.65 -45.56
N ASN A 295 20.81 -12.14 -44.33
CA ASN A 295 21.78 -11.11 -43.96
C ASN A 295 21.72 -10.86 -42.45
N SER A 296 22.90 -10.77 -41.82
CA SER A 296 23.09 -10.40 -40.42
C SER A 296 22.35 -9.10 -40.08
N PRO A 297 21.67 -8.98 -38.91
CA PRO A 297 20.83 -7.82 -38.64
C PRO A 297 21.69 -6.60 -38.33
N SER A 298 21.50 -5.53 -39.09
CA SER A 298 21.88 -4.17 -38.72
C SER A 298 21.29 -3.81 -37.35
N PRO A 299 21.92 -2.95 -36.54
CA PRO A 299 21.34 -2.53 -35.27
C PRO A 299 19.99 -1.84 -35.54
N LEU A 300 18.92 -2.36 -34.93
CA LEU A 300 17.57 -1.82 -34.98
C LEU A 300 17.58 -0.36 -34.51
N SER A 301 17.35 0.57 -35.43
CA SER A 301 17.18 1.99 -35.10
C SER A 301 15.70 2.27 -34.85
N LEU A 302 15.23 2.02 -33.62
CA LEU A 302 13.88 2.38 -33.17
C LEU A 302 13.89 3.86 -32.76
N SER A 303 13.54 4.74 -33.68
CA SER A 303 13.74 6.18 -33.53
C SER A 303 12.52 6.92 -33.00
N HIS A 304 11.32 6.34 -33.13
CA HIS A 304 10.06 6.97 -32.71
C HIS A 304 9.54 6.46 -31.37
N ILE A 305 10.02 5.30 -30.91
CA ILE A 305 9.65 4.69 -29.64
C ILE A 305 10.54 5.24 -28.51
N SER A 306 9.98 5.41 -27.31
CA SER A 306 10.76 5.91 -26.17
C SER A 306 11.97 5.02 -25.89
N LYS A 307 13.11 5.67 -25.58
CA LYS A 307 14.37 4.97 -25.30
C LYS A 307 14.24 4.03 -24.10
N GLU A 308 13.48 4.43 -23.09
CA GLU A 308 13.19 3.62 -21.90
C GLU A 308 12.42 2.34 -22.26
N LEU A 309 11.32 2.44 -23.01
CA LEU A 309 10.55 1.26 -23.45
C LEU A 309 11.39 0.34 -24.32
N THR A 310 12.20 0.93 -25.21
CA THR A 310 13.13 0.20 -26.07
C THR A 310 14.19 -0.55 -25.25
N GLU A 311 14.81 0.10 -24.26
CA GLU A 311 15.81 -0.51 -23.38
C GLU A 311 15.22 -1.58 -22.47
N LEU A 312 14.00 -1.40 -21.97
CA LEU A 312 13.34 -2.40 -21.12
C LEU A 312 12.98 -3.68 -21.90
N VAL A 313 12.54 -3.54 -23.16
CA VAL A 313 12.19 -4.68 -24.01
C VAL A 313 13.43 -5.35 -24.61
N LEU A 314 14.41 -4.57 -25.07
CA LEU A 314 15.62 -5.08 -25.73
C LEU A 314 16.79 -5.37 -24.77
N GLY A 315 16.80 -4.82 -23.55
CA GLY A 315 17.94 -4.89 -22.61
C GLY A 315 18.38 -6.30 -22.21
N LYS A 316 17.58 -7.34 -22.52
CA LYS A 316 17.95 -8.76 -22.34
C LYS A 316 18.66 -9.42 -23.52
N THR A 317 18.71 -8.84 -24.72
CA THR A 317 19.44 -9.47 -25.84
C THR A 317 20.96 -9.45 -25.68
N ASN A 318 21.51 -8.62 -24.78
CA ASN A 318 22.95 -8.50 -24.58
C ASN A 318 23.54 -9.25 -23.37
N MET A 319 22.78 -10.07 -22.61
CA MET A 319 23.33 -10.75 -21.42
C MET A 319 23.00 -12.24 -21.24
N LYS A 320 22.09 -12.87 -22.00
CA LYS A 320 21.95 -14.34 -22.01
C LYS A 320 21.51 -14.85 -23.38
N ILE A 321 22.48 -15.33 -24.16
CA ILE A 321 22.21 -16.38 -25.15
C ILE A 321 21.86 -17.63 -24.32
N ALA A 322 20.77 -18.29 -24.69
CA ALA A 322 20.19 -19.48 -24.08
C ALA A 322 19.26 -19.25 -22.88
N GLU A 323 18.00 -18.89 -23.15
CA GLU A 323 16.81 -19.67 -22.79
C GLU A 323 15.57 -18.97 -23.39
N ASN A 324 14.81 -19.69 -24.23
CA ASN A 324 13.56 -19.32 -24.92
C ASN A 324 13.66 -18.31 -26.07
N GLY A 325 13.98 -18.81 -27.27
CA GLY A 325 14.02 -18.03 -28.52
C GLY A 325 12.67 -17.46 -28.99
N GLU A 326 11.53 -18.04 -28.59
CA GLU A 326 10.19 -17.56 -28.98
C GLU A 326 9.66 -16.44 -28.06
N ASP A 327 9.96 -16.49 -26.76
CA ASP A 327 9.50 -15.51 -25.76
C ASP A 327 10.04 -14.10 -26.03
N ASN A 328 11.24 -13.94 -26.62
CA ASN A 328 11.80 -12.62 -26.93
C ASN A 328 11.48 -12.12 -28.35
N GLN A 329 11.00 -12.98 -29.25
CA GLN A 329 10.69 -12.60 -30.63
C GLN A 329 9.39 -11.79 -30.73
N GLN A 330 8.35 -12.16 -29.98
CA GLN A 330 7.06 -11.46 -30.01
C GLN A 330 7.16 -9.97 -29.60
N PRO A 331 7.78 -9.58 -28.46
CA PRO A 331 7.94 -8.18 -28.11
C PRO A 331 8.72 -7.38 -29.14
N GLN A 332 9.77 -7.97 -29.72
CA GLN A 332 10.59 -7.34 -30.75
C GLN A 332 9.80 -7.10 -32.03
N GLN A 333 8.96 -8.06 -32.42
CA GLN A 333 8.08 -7.92 -33.57
C GLN A 333 7.04 -6.82 -33.35
N ILE A 334 6.43 -6.74 -32.17
CA ILE A 334 5.47 -5.67 -31.86
C ILE A 334 6.15 -4.30 -31.87
N LEU A 335 7.38 -4.17 -31.33
CA LEU A 335 8.13 -2.91 -31.44
C LEU A 335 8.47 -2.53 -32.88
N LEU A 336 8.81 -3.50 -33.72
CA LEU A 336 9.03 -3.27 -35.16
C LEU A 336 7.75 -2.81 -35.85
N GLU A 337 6.62 -3.43 -35.56
CA GLU A 337 5.30 -3.03 -36.08
C GLU A 337 4.95 -1.60 -35.64
N ILE A 338 5.21 -1.23 -34.37
CA ILE A 338 5.00 0.13 -33.87
C ILE A 338 5.89 1.14 -34.61
N GLU A 339 7.18 0.84 -34.80
CA GLU A 339 8.11 1.72 -35.53
C GLU A 339 7.73 1.86 -37.01
N GLU A 340 7.24 0.79 -37.64
CA GLU A 340 6.72 0.82 -38.99
C GLU A 340 5.47 1.70 -39.09
N LEU A 341 4.53 1.57 -38.14
CA LEU A 341 3.34 2.43 -38.07
C LEU A 341 3.71 3.92 -37.90
N HIS A 342 4.73 4.22 -37.09
CA HIS A 342 5.27 5.58 -36.96
C HIS A 342 5.86 6.07 -38.28
N SER A 343 6.68 5.26 -38.93
CA SER A 343 7.34 5.58 -40.21
C SER A 343 6.32 5.81 -41.34
N GLN A 344 5.22 5.09 -41.32
CA GLN A 344 4.10 5.22 -42.26
C GLN A 344 3.12 6.35 -41.90
N GLN A 345 3.34 7.07 -40.80
CA GLN A 345 2.42 8.09 -40.27
C GLN A 345 0.99 7.55 -40.13
N ALA A 346 0.85 6.33 -39.60
CA ALA A 346 -0.43 5.68 -39.39
C ALA A 346 -1.34 6.48 -38.44
N SER A 347 -2.64 6.20 -38.48
CA SER A 347 -3.60 6.88 -37.60
C SER A 347 -3.28 6.64 -36.12
N GLY A 348 -3.57 7.62 -35.25
CA GLY A 348 -3.40 7.48 -33.80
C GLY A 348 -4.09 6.23 -33.23
N LYS A 349 -5.25 5.85 -33.76
CA LYS A 349 -5.95 4.60 -33.38
C LYS A 349 -5.14 3.34 -33.64
N ALA A 350 -4.41 3.29 -34.75
CA ALA A 350 -3.57 2.14 -35.11
C ALA A 350 -2.35 2.05 -34.19
N LEU A 351 -1.71 3.20 -33.88
CA LEU A 351 -0.63 3.28 -32.91
C LEU A 351 -1.12 2.89 -31.50
N ALA A 352 -2.26 3.42 -31.07
CA ALA A 352 -2.88 3.08 -29.80
C ALA A 352 -3.15 1.57 -29.67
N ALA A 353 -3.68 0.95 -30.73
CA ALA A 353 -3.92 -0.49 -30.75
C ALA A 353 -2.61 -1.30 -30.66
N ALA A 354 -1.54 -0.87 -31.34
CA ALA A 354 -0.25 -1.55 -31.28
C ALA A 354 0.40 -1.45 -29.89
N TYR A 355 0.39 -0.28 -29.26
CA TYR A 355 0.84 -0.09 -27.88
C TYR A 355 -0.02 -0.86 -26.87
N HIS A 356 -1.34 -0.89 -27.06
CA HIS A 356 -2.25 -1.70 -26.25
C HIS A 356 -1.90 -3.20 -26.37
N ASN A 357 -1.62 -3.71 -27.57
CA ASN A 357 -1.18 -5.10 -27.76
C ASN A 357 0.12 -5.41 -27.01
N LEU A 358 1.08 -4.47 -27.01
CA LEU A 358 2.31 -4.60 -26.23
C LEU A 358 2.01 -4.65 -24.72
N GLY A 359 1.14 -3.76 -24.23
CA GLY A 359 0.69 -3.76 -22.84
C GLY A 359 0.05 -5.10 -22.45
N ASN A 360 -0.89 -5.60 -23.27
CA ASN A 360 -1.57 -6.88 -23.06
C ASN A 360 -0.61 -8.08 -23.06
N LEU A 361 0.39 -8.08 -23.92
CA LEU A 361 1.42 -9.12 -23.95
C LEU A 361 2.16 -9.19 -22.61
N TYR A 362 2.57 -8.04 -22.07
CA TYR A 362 3.27 -8.00 -20.79
C TYR A 362 2.35 -8.24 -19.60
N ARG A 363 1.09 -7.78 -19.65
CA ARG A 363 0.03 -8.15 -18.68
C ARG A 363 -0.14 -9.67 -18.61
N LEU A 364 -0.20 -10.35 -19.76
CA LEU A 364 -0.31 -11.81 -19.82
C LEU A 364 0.93 -12.51 -19.23
N ARG A 365 2.13 -12.00 -19.48
CA ARG A 365 3.36 -12.53 -18.86
C ARG A 365 3.34 -12.42 -17.34
N ILE A 366 2.84 -11.29 -16.84
CA ILE A 366 2.68 -11.05 -15.40
C ILE A 366 1.69 -12.06 -14.81
N GLU A 367 0.54 -12.29 -15.46
CA GLU A 367 -0.46 -13.29 -15.06
C GLU A 367 0.11 -14.72 -15.06
N GLN A 368 1.03 -15.03 -15.99
CA GLN A 368 1.75 -16.31 -16.06
C GLN A 368 2.88 -16.44 -15.02
N GLY A 369 3.00 -15.48 -14.09
CA GLY A 369 3.97 -15.52 -12.99
C GLY A 369 5.31 -14.83 -13.28
N LYS A 370 5.49 -14.20 -14.44
CA LYS A 370 6.69 -13.39 -14.77
C LYS A 370 6.53 -11.94 -14.27
N SER A 371 6.17 -11.74 -13.01
CA SER A 371 5.84 -10.43 -12.41
C SER A 371 7.06 -9.58 -12.00
N SER A 372 8.08 -9.51 -12.86
CA SER A 372 9.27 -8.69 -12.59
C SER A 372 8.98 -7.19 -12.72
N LEU A 373 9.79 -6.35 -12.07
CA LEU A 373 9.65 -4.88 -12.13
C LEU A 373 9.68 -4.38 -13.59
N GLU A 374 10.56 -4.95 -14.41
CA GLU A 374 10.69 -4.59 -15.83
C GLU A 374 9.41 -4.93 -16.60
N ASN A 375 8.82 -6.11 -16.37
CA ASN A 375 7.59 -6.48 -17.06
C ASN A 375 6.41 -5.58 -16.64
N LEU A 376 6.35 -5.19 -15.36
CA LEU A 376 5.38 -4.21 -14.87
C LEU A 376 5.58 -2.85 -15.55
N MET A 377 6.83 -2.36 -15.61
CA MET A 377 7.16 -1.08 -16.24
C MET A 377 6.83 -1.06 -17.74
N VAL A 378 7.16 -2.13 -18.48
CA VAL A 378 6.83 -2.21 -19.91
C VAL A 378 5.32 -2.17 -20.12
N ALA A 379 4.54 -2.92 -19.33
CA ALA A 379 3.08 -2.89 -19.43
C ALA A 379 2.53 -1.49 -19.14
N ILE A 380 3.01 -0.83 -18.08
CA ILE A 380 2.59 0.53 -17.71
C ILE A 380 2.89 1.52 -18.83
N LEU A 381 4.13 1.55 -19.33
CA LEU A 381 4.55 2.47 -20.39
C LEU A 381 3.75 2.23 -21.67
N ALA A 382 3.55 0.97 -22.07
CA ALA A 382 2.79 0.62 -23.25
C ALA A 382 1.31 1.05 -23.13
N TYR A 383 0.67 0.84 -21.98
CA TYR A 383 -0.70 1.32 -21.76
C TYR A 383 -0.80 2.86 -21.72
N GLN A 384 0.19 3.55 -21.15
CA GLN A 384 0.24 5.01 -21.16
C GLN A 384 0.38 5.58 -22.57
N GLU A 385 1.24 5.00 -23.40
CA GLU A 385 1.35 5.34 -24.83
C GLU A 385 0.03 5.05 -25.57
N ALA A 386 -0.62 3.92 -25.30
CA ALA A 386 -1.91 3.59 -25.92
C ALA A 386 -2.97 4.67 -25.65
N ILE A 387 -3.07 5.15 -24.40
CA ILE A 387 -3.98 6.25 -24.03
C ILE A 387 -3.59 7.55 -24.75
N ALA A 388 -2.29 7.87 -24.80
CA ALA A 388 -1.80 9.10 -25.42
C ALA A 388 -2.18 9.22 -26.91
N TYR A 389 -2.29 8.09 -27.61
CA TYR A 389 -2.69 8.05 -29.02
C TYR A 389 -4.20 7.92 -29.27
N ASP A 390 -4.99 7.33 -28.36
CA ASP A 390 -6.45 7.23 -28.46
C ASP A 390 -7.17 7.23 -27.10
N GLU A 391 -7.51 8.43 -26.62
CA GLU A 391 -8.34 8.61 -25.42
C GLU A 391 -9.84 8.31 -25.63
N THR A 392 -10.25 8.06 -26.87
CA THR A 392 -11.66 7.75 -27.20
C THR A 392 -11.89 6.26 -27.41
N SER A 393 -10.87 5.45 -27.14
CA SER A 393 -10.92 4.00 -27.25
C SER A 393 -12.03 3.42 -26.36
N PRO A 394 -12.90 2.53 -26.88
CA PRO A 394 -13.85 1.78 -26.06
C PRO A 394 -13.17 0.92 -24.99
N GLN A 395 -11.89 0.58 -25.18
CA GLN A 395 -11.08 -0.20 -24.23
C GLN A 395 -10.45 0.65 -23.13
N LEU A 396 -10.60 1.98 -23.16
CA LEU A 396 -10.02 2.88 -22.18
C LEU A 396 -10.33 2.50 -20.72
N PRO A 397 -11.57 2.14 -20.33
CA PRO A 397 -11.85 1.72 -18.96
C PRO A 397 -11.05 0.50 -18.50
N ASP A 398 -10.82 -0.46 -19.40
CA ASP A 398 -10.06 -1.68 -19.11
C ASP A 398 -8.56 -1.36 -19.01
N ILE A 399 -8.03 -0.54 -19.90
CA ILE A 399 -6.64 -0.07 -19.84
C ILE A 399 -6.38 0.68 -18.53
N LEU A 400 -7.31 1.55 -18.10
CA LEU A 400 -7.19 2.29 -16.84
C LEU A 400 -7.28 1.35 -15.62
N ASN A 401 -8.16 0.35 -15.65
CA ASN A 401 -8.21 -0.69 -14.62
C ASN A 401 -6.89 -1.47 -14.53
N ASP A 402 -6.31 -1.83 -15.67
CA ASP A 402 -5.07 -2.59 -15.74
C ASP A 402 -3.89 -1.74 -15.25
N LEU A 403 -3.83 -0.45 -15.62
CA LEU A 403 -2.87 0.49 -15.03
C LEU A 403 -3.01 0.57 -13.52
N GLY A 404 -4.24 0.69 -12.99
CA GLY A 404 -4.48 0.66 -11.55
C GLY A 404 -3.96 -0.62 -10.90
N THR A 405 -4.16 -1.76 -11.56
CA THR A 405 -3.69 -3.07 -11.09
C THR A 405 -2.16 -3.14 -11.10
N LEU A 406 -1.50 -2.67 -12.16
CA LEU A 406 -0.04 -2.68 -12.30
C LEU A 406 0.64 -1.79 -11.25
N TYR A 407 0.10 -0.60 -10.97
CA TYR A 407 0.57 0.26 -9.88
C TYR A 407 0.36 -0.36 -8.50
N TRP A 408 -0.77 -1.04 -8.29
CA TRP A 408 -1.00 -1.80 -7.07
C TRP A 408 0.00 -2.97 -6.91
N MET A 409 0.39 -3.63 -8.00
CA MET A 409 1.44 -4.65 -7.99
C MET A 409 2.83 -4.06 -7.70
N LEU A 410 3.17 -2.87 -8.23
CA LEU A 410 4.42 -2.17 -7.91
C LEU A 410 4.57 -1.85 -6.42
N TYR A 411 3.46 -1.52 -5.75
CA TYR A 411 3.43 -1.35 -4.30
C TYR A 411 3.85 -2.63 -3.55
N ARG A 412 3.41 -3.80 -4.03
CA ARG A 412 3.69 -5.10 -3.38
C ARG A 412 5.03 -5.71 -3.79
N ALA A 413 5.80 -5.06 -4.65
CA ALA A 413 7.11 -5.55 -5.09
C ALA A 413 8.16 -5.46 -3.95
N PRO A 414 9.02 -6.47 -3.74
CA PRO A 414 9.92 -6.58 -2.57
C PRO A 414 10.98 -5.47 -2.37
N HIS A 415 11.06 -4.47 -3.25
CA HIS A 415 12.13 -3.46 -3.27
C HIS A 415 11.65 -2.00 -3.12
N ASN A 416 10.35 -1.73 -2.94
CA ASN A 416 9.78 -0.38 -3.07
C ASN A 416 9.30 0.27 -1.76
N SER A 417 10.01 0.08 -0.65
CA SER A 417 9.55 0.50 0.69
C SER A 417 9.45 2.02 0.91
N GLY A 418 10.05 2.85 0.05
CA GLY A 418 9.98 4.32 0.14
C GLY A 418 8.77 4.94 -0.57
N ASP A 419 8.37 4.38 -1.72
CA ASP A 419 7.37 4.95 -2.63
C ASP A 419 6.04 4.15 -2.67
N GLY A 420 5.93 3.08 -1.87
CA GLY A 420 4.77 2.18 -1.87
C GLY A 420 3.42 2.89 -1.66
N LYS A 421 3.37 3.93 -0.83
CA LYS A 421 2.17 4.75 -0.65
C LYS A 421 1.77 5.47 -1.94
N ALA A 422 2.73 6.06 -2.64
CA ALA A 422 2.48 6.80 -3.87
C ALA A 422 1.96 5.87 -4.98
N TYR A 423 2.48 4.64 -5.08
CA TYR A 423 1.99 3.67 -6.04
C TYR A 423 0.54 3.24 -5.76
N ILE A 424 0.14 3.05 -4.50
CA ILE A 424 -1.27 2.77 -4.18
C ILE A 424 -2.17 3.97 -4.48
N GLU A 425 -1.71 5.18 -4.16
CA GLU A 425 -2.45 6.41 -4.48
C GLU A 425 -2.66 6.55 -6.00
N GLN A 426 -1.62 6.27 -6.81
CA GLN A 426 -1.75 6.21 -8.27
C GLN A 426 -2.72 5.12 -8.74
N ALA A 427 -2.67 3.93 -8.13
CA ALA A 427 -3.62 2.86 -8.46
C ALA A 427 -5.08 3.31 -8.25
N ILE A 428 -5.35 3.96 -7.11
CA ILE A 428 -6.66 4.52 -6.77
C ILE A 428 -7.08 5.59 -7.78
N GLU A 429 -6.17 6.49 -8.18
CA GLU A 429 -6.44 7.50 -9.21
C GLU A 429 -6.87 6.86 -10.54
N PHE A 430 -6.15 5.83 -11.01
CA PHE A 430 -6.49 5.12 -12.24
C PHE A 430 -7.84 4.39 -12.16
N TYR A 431 -8.17 3.76 -11.03
CA TYR A 431 -9.50 3.17 -10.84
C TYR A 431 -10.61 4.23 -10.87
N HIS A 432 -10.42 5.39 -10.23
CA HIS A 432 -11.38 6.49 -10.32
C HIS A 432 -11.54 7.04 -11.75
N LEU A 433 -10.44 7.12 -12.51
CA LEU A 433 -10.50 7.48 -13.92
C LEU A 433 -11.29 6.46 -14.74
N ALA A 434 -11.07 5.16 -14.50
CA ALA A 434 -11.83 4.10 -15.15
C ALA A 434 -13.34 4.22 -14.83
N LEU A 435 -13.70 4.39 -13.56
CA LEU A 435 -15.11 4.51 -13.14
C LEU A 435 -15.83 5.71 -13.78
N LYS A 436 -15.13 6.81 -14.04
CA LYS A 436 -15.69 7.99 -14.75
C LYS A 436 -16.06 7.70 -16.21
N GLN A 437 -15.43 6.70 -16.83
CA GLN A 437 -15.66 6.31 -18.21
C GLN A 437 -16.68 5.17 -18.34
N ILE A 438 -17.09 4.57 -17.22
CA ILE A 438 -17.99 3.41 -17.22
C ILE A 438 -19.41 3.85 -16.88
N SER A 439 -20.34 3.57 -17.78
CA SER A 439 -21.79 3.61 -17.47
C SER A 439 -22.18 2.30 -16.76
N PRO A 440 -22.55 2.30 -15.46
CA PRO A 440 -22.78 1.07 -14.71
C PRO A 440 -23.86 0.14 -15.28
N PRO A 441 -25.00 0.64 -15.80
CA PRO A 441 -26.02 -0.23 -16.42
C PRO A 441 -25.56 -0.92 -17.71
N GLU A 442 -24.63 -0.30 -18.45
CA GLU A 442 -24.18 -0.78 -19.76
C GLU A 442 -22.98 -1.72 -19.65
N HIS A 443 -22.13 -1.53 -18.64
CA HIS A 443 -20.88 -2.27 -18.45
C HIS A 443 -20.72 -2.73 -17.00
N SER A 444 -21.73 -3.43 -16.49
CA SER A 444 -21.85 -3.84 -15.09
C SER A 444 -20.69 -4.71 -14.60
N GLU A 445 -20.18 -5.64 -15.44
CA GLU A 445 -19.05 -6.49 -15.07
C GLU A 445 -17.77 -5.68 -14.86
N THR A 446 -17.43 -4.81 -15.82
CA THR A 446 -16.25 -3.94 -15.73
C THR A 446 -16.38 -2.99 -14.55
N TYR A 447 -17.55 -2.38 -14.35
CA TYR A 447 -17.81 -1.52 -13.19
C TYR A 447 -17.55 -2.26 -11.86
N ALA A 448 -18.12 -3.46 -11.70
CA ALA A 448 -17.95 -4.26 -10.49
C ALA A 448 -16.49 -4.75 -10.30
N ARG A 449 -15.75 -5.00 -11.39
CA ARG A 449 -14.33 -5.35 -11.33
C ARG A 449 -13.50 -4.16 -10.83
N VAL A 450 -13.69 -2.98 -11.41
CA VAL A 450 -12.96 -1.78 -10.99
C VAL A 450 -13.28 -1.41 -9.54
N GLN A 451 -14.55 -1.44 -9.15
CA GLN A 451 -14.96 -1.18 -7.76
C GLN A 451 -14.34 -2.18 -6.76
N ASN A 452 -14.30 -3.47 -7.11
CA ASN A 452 -13.64 -4.47 -6.26
C ASN A 452 -12.13 -4.19 -6.11
N ASN A 453 -11.46 -3.84 -7.20
CA ASN A 453 -10.03 -3.54 -7.19
C ASN A 453 -9.73 -2.25 -6.41
N LEU A 454 -10.59 -1.24 -6.54
CA LEU A 454 -10.55 0.00 -5.76
C LEU A 454 -10.68 -0.29 -4.27
N GLY A 455 -11.62 -1.16 -3.88
CA GLY A 455 -11.76 -1.59 -2.48
C GLY A 455 -10.51 -2.27 -1.92
N THR A 456 -9.82 -3.07 -2.75
CA THR A 456 -8.55 -3.70 -2.37
C THR A 456 -7.45 -2.66 -2.17
N ALA A 457 -7.33 -1.70 -3.09
CA ALA A 457 -6.34 -0.63 -2.99
C ALA A 457 -6.55 0.27 -1.76
N TYR A 458 -7.80 0.61 -1.43
CA TYR A 458 -8.11 1.34 -0.20
C TYR A 458 -7.74 0.54 1.06
N GLY A 459 -8.00 -0.76 1.10
CA GLY A 459 -7.60 -1.61 2.21
C GLY A 459 -6.08 -1.66 2.42
N ASP A 460 -5.30 -1.69 1.34
CA ASP A 460 -3.83 -1.59 1.44
C ASP A 460 -3.36 -0.18 1.82
N LEU A 461 -4.02 0.88 1.32
CA LEU A 461 -3.72 2.27 1.70
C LEU A 461 -3.96 2.53 3.18
N ALA A 462 -4.94 1.85 3.78
CA ALA A 462 -5.24 1.95 5.20
C ALA A 462 -4.04 1.62 6.11
N ARG A 463 -3.02 0.91 5.61
CA ARG A 463 -1.78 0.61 6.36
C ARG A 463 -0.85 1.81 6.52
N PHE A 464 -1.06 2.90 5.76
CA PHE A 464 -0.16 4.05 5.74
C PHE A 464 -0.66 5.25 6.56
N ALA A 465 -1.94 5.59 6.44
CA ALA A 465 -2.57 6.71 7.13
C ALA A 465 -4.10 6.59 7.06
N ASN A 466 -4.83 7.33 7.90
CA ASN A 466 -6.29 7.44 7.87
C ASN A 466 -6.99 6.08 7.78
N SER A 467 -6.55 5.12 8.60
CA SER A 467 -6.88 3.71 8.43
C SER A 467 -8.39 3.45 8.46
N SER A 468 -9.11 4.04 9.42
CA SER A 468 -10.57 3.91 9.51
C SER A 468 -11.27 4.44 8.26
N GLN A 469 -10.93 5.64 7.80
CA GLN A 469 -11.52 6.25 6.61
C GLN A 469 -11.24 5.43 5.34
N ASN A 470 -10.02 4.92 5.19
CA ASN A 470 -9.67 4.07 4.06
C ASN A 470 -10.41 2.73 4.09
N TRP A 471 -10.59 2.11 5.26
CA TRP A 471 -11.43 0.92 5.36
C TRP A 471 -12.92 1.21 5.09
N GLN A 472 -13.42 2.39 5.44
CA GLN A 472 -14.78 2.81 5.05
C GLN A 472 -14.91 2.94 3.53
N GLN A 473 -13.92 3.55 2.86
CA GLN A 473 -13.88 3.62 1.39
C GLN A 473 -13.81 2.22 0.76
N ALA A 474 -13.05 1.30 1.36
CA ALA A 474 -13.00 -0.10 0.92
C ALA A 474 -14.38 -0.77 1.01
N VAL A 475 -15.09 -0.62 2.14
CA VAL A 475 -16.47 -1.12 2.31
C VAL A 475 -17.41 -0.55 1.26
N LEU A 476 -17.35 0.76 0.98
CA LEU A 476 -18.19 1.40 -0.03
C LEU A 476 -17.94 0.81 -1.42
N ALA A 477 -16.67 0.70 -1.82
CA ALA A 477 -16.30 0.16 -3.12
C ALA A 477 -16.70 -1.33 -3.28
N TYR A 478 -16.46 -2.18 -2.28
CA TYR A 478 -16.92 -3.58 -2.33
C TYR A 478 -18.44 -3.70 -2.34
N SER A 479 -19.15 -2.89 -1.54
CA SER A 479 -20.62 -2.89 -1.53
C SER A 479 -21.17 -2.49 -2.90
N GLU A 480 -20.56 -1.50 -3.54
CA GLU A 480 -20.93 -1.06 -4.88
C GLU A 480 -20.64 -2.13 -5.94
N ALA A 481 -19.51 -2.83 -5.84
CA ALA A 481 -19.22 -3.98 -6.70
C ALA A 481 -20.29 -5.08 -6.57
N LEU A 482 -20.73 -5.39 -5.35
CA LEU A 482 -21.74 -6.42 -5.06
C LEU A 482 -23.16 -6.05 -5.51
N ARG A 483 -23.45 -4.77 -5.80
CA ARG A 483 -24.72 -4.37 -6.44
C ARG A 483 -24.83 -4.86 -7.88
N TYR A 484 -23.71 -4.95 -8.59
CA TYR A 484 -23.65 -5.33 -10.01
C TYR A 484 -23.11 -6.73 -10.22
N ARG A 485 -22.35 -7.27 -9.27
CA ARG A 485 -21.89 -8.66 -9.25
C ARG A 485 -22.77 -9.48 -8.30
N THR A 486 -23.60 -10.34 -8.87
CA THR A 486 -24.50 -11.22 -8.08
C THR A 486 -24.03 -12.67 -8.10
N ALA A 487 -24.44 -13.43 -7.08
CA ALA A 487 -24.15 -14.86 -6.97
C ALA A 487 -24.65 -15.68 -8.17
N ASN A 488 -25.73 -15.27 -8.82
CA ASN A 488 -26.30 -15.99 -9.96
C ASN A 488 -25.50 -15.82 -11.26
N MET A 489 -24.72 -14.73 -11.37
CA MET A 489 -23.94 -14.43 -12.58
C MET A 489 -22.51 -14.95 -12.45
N GLU A 490 -21.86 -14.63 -11.33
CA GLU A 490 -20.43 -14.93 -11.13
C GLU A 490 -20.19 -15.43 -9.69
N PRO A 491 -20.64 -16.65 -9.32
CA PRO A 491 -20.66 -17.12 -7.93
C PRO A 491 -19.32 -16.98 -7.20
N LEU A 492 -18.21 -17.36 -7.84
CA LEU A 492 -16.88 -17.32 -7.23
C LEU A 492 -16.33 -15.90 -7.10
N LYS A 493 -16.55 -15.03 -8.10
CA LYS A 493 -16.13 -13.61 -8.01
C LYS A 493 -16.98 -12.87 -6.96
N TYR A 494 -18.27 -13.19 -6.86
CA TYR A 494 -19.16 -12.70 -5.81
C TYR A 494 -18.64 -13.10 -4.43
N ALA A 495 -18.32 -14.37 -4.25
CA ALA A 495 -17.79 -14.90 -3.00
C ALA A 495 -16.44 -14.28 -2.60
N ALA A 496 -15.52 -14.08 -3.56
CA ALA A 496 -14.26 -13.38 -3.32
C ALA A 496 -14.49 -11.93 -2.86
N CYS A 497 -15.41 -11.22 -3.50
CA CYS A 497 -15.76 -9.85 -3.13
C CYS A 497 -16.40 -9.78 -1.73
N GLN A 498 -17.29 -10.72 -1.40
CA GLN A 498 -17.87 -10.86 -0.06
C GLN A 498 -16.82 -11.16 1.02
N ASN A 499 -15.85 -12.03 0.74
CA ASN A 499 -14.75 -12.27 1.67
C ASN A 499 -13.96 -10.98 1.92
N ASN A 500 -13.67 -10.21 0.87
CA ASN A 500 -12.93 -8.95 1.02
C ASN A 500 -13.73 -7.88 1.77
N LEU A 501 -15.05 -7.81 1.54
CA LEU A 501 -15.96 -6.96 2.31
C LEU A 501 -15.96 -7.35 3.80
N GLY A 502 -15.99 -8.66 4.09
CA GLY A 502 -15.87 -9.18 5.45
C GLY A 502 -14.57 -8.75 6.13
N THR A 503 -13.45 -8.78 5.40
CA THR A 503 -12.15 -8.30 5.89
C THR A 503 -12.15 -6.80 6.15
N ALA A 504 -12.75 -5.99 5.27
CA ALA A 504 -12.87 -4.56 5.48
C ALA A 504 -13.72 -4.24 6.73
N TYR A 505 -14.84 -4.94 6.93
CA TYR A 505 -15.64 -4.80 8.14
C TYR A 505 -14.90 -5.26 9.41
N TRP A 506 -14.17 -6.37 9.36
CA TRP A 506 -13.37 -6.82 10.50
C TRP A 506 -12.34 -5.77 10.92
N HIS A 507 -11.67 -5.13 9.95
CA HIS A 507 -10.75 -4.03 10.23
C HIS A 507 -11.46 -2.80 10.81
N LEU A 508 -12.63 -2.40 10.29
CA LEU A 508 -13.40 -1.30 10.86
C LEU A 508 -13.80 -1.54 12.32
N GLY A 509 -14.12 -2.78 12.66
CA GLY A 509 -14.46 -3.16 14.04
C GLY A 509 -13.33 -2.91 15.04
N GLN A 510 -12.09 -2.72 14.59
CA GLN A 510 -10.98 -2.36 15.47
C GLN A 510 -10.91 -0.85 15.78
N TYR A 511 -11.70 -0.01 15.09
CA TYR A 511 -11.68 1.44 15.23
C TYR A 511 -12.96 2.01 15.84
N ASP A 512 -14.13 1.59 15.34
CA ASP A 512 -15.43 2.06 15.82
C ASP A 512 -16.47 0.93 15.74
N GLN A 513 -17.55 1.04 16.51
CA GLN A 513 -18.69 0.12 16.53
C GLN A 513 -18.30 -1.37 16.36
N PRO A 514 -17.40 -1.91 17.22
CA PRO A 514 -16.81 -3.24 17.06
C PRO A 514 -17.86 -4.32 16.84
N VAL A 515 -18.88 -4.35 17.70
CA VAL A 515 -19.96 -5.34 17.62
C VAL A 515 -20.69 -5.28 16.29
N VAL A 516 -21.06 -4.09 15.80
CA VAL A 516 -21.82 -3.93 14.55
C VAL A 516 -20.98 -4.40 13.36
N HIS A 517 -19.73 -3.96 13.29
CA HIS A 517 -18.85 -4.30 12.18
C HIS A 517 -18.43 -5.78 12.19
N LEU A 518 -18.21 -6.38 13.36
CA LEU A 518 -17.89 -7.81 13.46
C LEU A 518 -19.07 -8.70 13.02
N HIS A 519 -20.31 -8.34 13.35
CA HIS A 519 -21.48 -9.05 12.82
C HIS A 519 -21.57 -8.94 11.29
N LYS A 520 -21.33 -7.75 10.73
CA LYS A 520 -21.27 -7.55 9.26
C LYS A 520 -20.14 -8.36 8.63
N ALA A 521 -18.98 -8.44 9.27
CA ALA A 521 -17.86 -9.27 8.82
C ALA A 521 -18.25 -10.76 8.74
N ILE A 522 -18.82 -11.29 9.81
CA ILE A 522 -19.30 -12.68 9.88
C ILE A 522 -20.35 -12.96 8.80
N ALA A 523 -21.29 -12.03 8.60
CA ALA A 523 -22.31 -12.16 7.56
C ALA A 523 -21.71 -12.24 6.15
N SER A 524 -20.81 -11.30 5.81
CA SER A 524 -20.13 -11.29 4.51
C SER A 524 -19.26 -12.54 4.30
N TYR A 525 -18.50 -12.97 5.31
CA TYR A 525 -17.74 -14.22 5.21
C TYR A 525 -18.64 -15.45 5.05
N SER A 526 -19.78 -15.50 5.74
CA SER A 526 -20.74 -16.61 5.60
C SER A 526 -21.35 -16.65 4.20
N GLN A 527 -21.65 -15.49 3.61
CA GLN A 527 -22.08 -15.38 2.21
C GLN A 527 -21.00 -15.86 1.25
N ALA A 528 -19.72 -15.52 1.49
CA ALA A 528 -18.62 -16.04 0.70
C ALA A 528 -18.49 -17.56 0.81
N LEU A 529 -18.54 -18.10 2.03
CA LEU A 529 -18.37 -19.52 2.31
C LEU A 529 -19.40 -20.40 1.59
N ALA A 530 -20.65 -19.91 1.47
CA ALA A 530 -21.75 -20.62 0.80
C ALA A 530 -21.48 -20.98 -0.67
N HIS A 531 -20.50 -20.35 -1.31
CA HIS A 531 -20.15 -20.56 -2.71
C HIS A 531 -18.82 -21.31 -2.91
N TYR A 532 -18.09 -21.60 -1.84
CA TYR A 532 -16.87 -22.41 -1.91
C TYR A 532 -17.18 -23.84 -1.50
N ASN A 533 -17.04 -24.76 -2.45
CA ASN A 533 -17.13 -26.18 -2.18
C ASN A 533 -15.79 -26.67 -1.57
N PRO A 534 -15.80 -27.35 -0.40
CA PRO A 534 -14.58 -27.78 0.27
C PRO A 534 -13.79 -28.85 -0.49
N GLU A 535 -14.42 -29.65 -1.34
CA GLU A 535 -13.74 -30.65 -2.17
C GLU A 535 -13.01 -30.03 -3.37
N GLN A 536 -13.59 -28.99 -3.98
CA GLN A 536 -13.05 -28.31 -5.16
C GLN A 536 -12.07 -27.18 -4.79
N GLU A 537 -12.37 -26.44 -3.73
CA GLU A 537 -11.64 -25.24 -3.31
C GLU A 537 -11.25 -25.29 -1.81
N PRO A 538 -10.58 -26.37 -1.35
CA PRO A 538 -10.33 -26.63 0.07
C PRO A 538 -9.58 -25.48 0.77
N LEU A 539 -8.59 -24.89 0.10
CA LEU A 539 -7.77 -23.83 0.68
C LEU A 539 -8.56 -22.53 0.90
N LYS A 540 -9.44 -22.15 -0.04
CA LYS A 540 -10.30 -20.97 0.08
C LYS A 540 -11.37 -21.19 1.15
N TYR A 541 -11.97 -22.38 1.18
CA TYR A 541 -12.91 -22.78 2.22
C TYR A 541 -12.28 -22.68 3.62
N GLY A 542 -11.13 -23.31 3.83
CA GLY A 542 -10.41 -23.25 5.10
C GLY A 542 -9.96 -21.83 5.47
N MET A 543 -9.66 -20.99 4.49
CA MET A 543 -9.36 -19.57 4.73
C MET A 543 -10.54 -18.78 5.27
N ILE A 544 -11.71 -18.92 4.65
CA ILE A 544 -12.89 -18.18 5.08
C ILE A 544 -13.34 -18.67 6.47
N GLN A 545 -13.28 -19.98 6.73
CA GLN A 545 -13.53 -20.54 8.07
C GLN A 545 -12.63 -19.91 9.14
N ASN A 546 -11.33 -19.79 8.87
CA ASN A 546 -10.42 -19.12 9.79
C ASN A 546 -10.79 -17.64 10.00
N ASN A 547 -11.18 -16.91 8.95
CA ASN A 547 -11.57 -15.51 9.05
C ASN A 547 -12.85 -15.33 9.88
N ILE A 548 -13.82 -16.24 9.73
CA ILE A 548 -15.03 -16.31 10.57
C ILE A 548 -14.63 -16.54 12.04
N GLY A 549 -13.68 -17.46 12.29
CA GLY A 549 -13.18 -17.73 13.63
C GLY A 549 -12.55 -16.51 14.29
N THR A 550 -11.76 -15.75 13.54
CA THR A 550 -11.17 -14.50 14.02
C THR A 550 -12.25 -13.50 14.38
N ALA A 551 -13.27 -13.32 13.54
CA ALA A 551 -14.36 -12.39 13.81
C ALA A 551 -15.20 -12.80 15.04
N TYR A 552 -15.50 -14.10 15.23
CA TYR A 552 -16.17 -14.58 16.44
C TYR A 552 -15.31 -14.40 17.70
N TRP A 553 -14.01 -14.68 17.62
CA TRP A 553 -13.10 -14.46 18.72
C TRP A 553 -13.04 -12.98 19.12
N ASN A 554 -12.94 -12.06 18.16
CA ASN A 554 -13.01 -10.62 18.42
C ASN A 554 -14.35 -10.23 19.04
N LEU A 555 -15.47 -10.78 18.54
CA LEU A 555 -16.80 -10.47 19.05
C LEU A 555 -16.97 -10.89 20.52
N ALA A 556 -16.37 -12.02 20.91
CA ALA A 556 -16.36 -12.46 22.29
C ALA A 556 -15.77 -11.42 23.27
N GLN A 557 -14.85 -10.57 22.82
CA GLN A 557 -14.24 -9.55 23.69
C GLN A 557 -15.21 -8.41 24.06
N TYR A 558 -16.37 -8.32 23.41
CA TYR A 558 -17.39 -7.29 23.61
C TYR A 558 -18.73 -7.85 24.12
N ASP A 559 -18.84 -9.17 24.26
CA ASP A 559 -20.08 -9.84 24.64
C ASP A 559 -20.15 -10.02 26.18
N GLU A 560 -21.34 -9.86 26.76
CA GLU A 560 -21.59 -10.16 28.17
C GLU A 560 -21.47 -11.67 28.45
N ASN A 561 -21.70 -12.52 27.43
CA ASN A 561 -21.51 -13.96 27.52
C ASN A 561 -20.57 -14.49 26.42
N PRO A 562 -19.24 -14.32 26.59
CA PRO A 562 -18.24 -14.63 25.56
C PRO A 562 -18.15 -16.12 25.20
N ALA A 563 -18.64 -17.02 26.06
CA ALA A 563 -18.46 -18.46 25.92
C ALA A 563 -19.00 -19.01 24.59
N LYS A 564 -20.17 -18.51 24.14
CA LYS A 564 -20.79 -18.95 22.89
C LYS A 564 -19.93 -18.58 21.68
N ASN A 565 -19.48 -17.33 21.60
CA ASN A 565 -18.66 -16.85 20.49
C ASN A 565 -17.28 -17.50 20.48
N LEU A 566 -16.68 -17.74 21.65
CA LEU A 566 -15.42 -18.50 21.75
C LEU A 566 -15.58 -19.94 21.28
N GLN A 567 -16.68 -20.61 21.61
CA GLN A 567 -16.95 -21.97 21.12
C GLN A 567 -17.13 -21.99 19.60
N LEU A 568 -17.89 -21.03 19.04
CA LEU A 568 -18.04 -20.88 17.59
C LEU A 568 -16.70 -20.64 16.91
N ALA A 569 -15.83 -19.79 17.47
CA ALA A 569 -14.49 -19.56 16.96
C ALA A 569 -13.65 -20.84 16.94
N ILE A 570 -13.65 -21.61 18.04
CA ILE A 570 -12.95 -22.89 18.14
C ILE A 570 -13.44 -23.87 17.07
N ASP A 571 -14.76 -23.99 16.89
CA ASP A 571 -15.35 -24.95 15.96
C ASP A 571 -14.93 -24.64 14.50
N VAL A 572 -14.99 -23.37 14.08
CA VAL A 572 -14.58 -22.98 12.72
C VAL A 572 -13.07 -22.99 12.52
N TYR A 573 -12.25 -22.72 13.53
CA TYR A 573 -10.79 -22.92 13.43
C TYR A 573 -10.44 -24.40 13.25
N ARG A 574 -11.10 -25.30 13.98
CA ARG A 574 -10.90 -26.74 13.81
C ARG A 574 -11.36 -27.22 12.43
N GLU A 575 -12.45 -26.65 11.91
CA GLU A 575 -12.88 -26.90 10.53
C GLU A 575 -11.84 -26.39 9.53
N ALA A 576 -11.30 -25.19 9.72
CA ALA A 576 -10.26 -24.63 8.86
C ALA A 576 -9.00 -25.53 8.81
N LEU A 577 -8.58 -26.09 9.94
CA LEU A 577 -7.40 -26.97 10.04
C LEU A 577 -7.55 -28.32 9.31
N LYS A 578 -8.77 -28.73 8.94
CA LYS A 578 -8.96 -29.90 8.06
C LYS A 578 -8.43 -29.65 6.64
N TYR A 579 -8.44 -28.39 6.21
CA TYR A 579 -8.04 -27.99 4.85
C TYR A 579 -6.74 -27.18 4.83
N ARG A 580 -6.41 -26.49 5.93
CA ARG A 580 -5.13 -25.81 6.14
C ARG A 580 -4.20 -26.73 6.92
N THR A 581 -3.40 -27.50 6.18
CA THR A 581 -2.51 -28.51 6.74
C THR A 581 -1.04 -28.07 6.62
N PRO A 582 -0.12 -28.66 7.39
CA PRO A 582 1.31 -28.45 7.21
C PRO A 582 1.81 -28.76 5.80
N ALA A 583 1.16 -29.69 5.09
CA ALA A 583 1.58 -30.15 3.77
C ALA A 583 1.20 -29.18 2.64
N ASN A 584 0.15 -28.38 2.80
CA ASN A 584 -0.36 -27.53 1.71
C ASN A 584 -0.15 -26.03 1.94
N VAL A 585 -0.39 -25.52 3.15
CA VAL A 585 -0.26 -24.10 3.49
C VAL A 585 0.32 -23.93 4.91
N PRO A 586 1.57 -24.34 5.16
CA PRO A 586 2.13 -24.45 6.52
C PRO A 586 2.10 -23.13 7.32
N SER A 587 2.38 -21.98 6.68
CA SER A 587 2.32 -20.66 7.35
C SER A 587 0.88 -20.32 7.82
N ALA A 588 -0.11 -20.56 6.96
CA ALA A 588 -1.52 -20.33 7.30
C ALA A 588 -2.04 -21.35 8.32
N CYS A 589 -1.55 -22.60 8.26
CA CYS A 589 -1.81 -23.64 9.26
C CYS A 589 -1.29 -23.22 10.64
N ALA A 590 -0.04 -22.74 10.72
CA ALA A 590 0.55 -22.22 11.96
C ALA A 590 -0.28 -21.06 12.54
N ALA A 591 -0.70 -20.12 11.70
CA ALA A 591 -1.55 -18.99 12.13
C ALA A 591 -2.90 -19.46 12.69
N THR A 592 -3.55 -20.43 12.05
CA THR A 592 -4.82 -20.99 12.54
C THR A 592 -4.64 -21.74 13.86
N HIS A 593 -3.55 -22.49 14.03
CA HIS A 593 -3.19 -23.12 15.30
C HIS A 593 -2.95 -22.09 16.42
N ASN A 594 -2.23 -21.00 16.14
CA ASN A 594 -2.04 -19.89 17.09
C ASN A 594 -3.38 -19.27 17.52
N ASN A 595 -4.29 -19.03 16.57
CA ASN A 595 -5.61 -18.48 16.87
C ASN A 595 -6.47 -19.45 17.68
N LEU A 596 -6.40 -20.74 17.38
CA LEU A 596 -7.08 -21.79 18.13
C LEU A 596 -6.57 -21.88 19.57
N GLY A 597 -5.24 -21.84 19.78
CA GLY A 597 -4.62 -21.82 21.10
C GLY A 597 -5.09 -20.63 21.94
N THR A 598 -5.19 -19.46 21.29
CA THR A 598 -5.70 -18.22 21.90
C THR A 598 -7.17 -18.35 22.30
N ALA A 599 -8.03 -18.91 21.43
CA ALA A 599 -9.44 -19.11 21.73
C ALA A 599 -9.66 -20.10 22.89
N TYR A 600 -8.90 -21.21 22.93
CA TYR A 600 -8.93 -22.15 24.06
C TYR A 600 -8.51 -21.48 25.36
N TRP A 601 -7.45 -20.68 25.33
CA TRP A 601 -6.96 -19.96 26.49
C TRP A 601 -8.01 -19.00 27.05
N HIS A 602 -8.67 -18.20 26.19
CA HIS A 602 -9.74 -17.30 26.63
C HIS A 602 -10.93 -18.06 27.23
N LEU A 603 -11.35 -19.16 26.61
CA LEU A 603 -12.45 -19.98 27.12
C LEU A 603 -12.10 -20.61 28.49
N ALA A 604 -10.85 -21.02 28.67
CA ALA A 604 -10.34 -21.55 29.94
C ALA A 604 -10.37 -20.51 31.08
N ASN A 605 -10.25 -19.23 30.75
CA ASN A 605 -10.15 -18.13 31.71
C ASN A 605 -11.49 -17.43 32.01
N LEU A 606 -12.62 -17.93 31.47
CA LEU A 606 -13.94 -17.43 31.86
C LEU A 606 -14.29 -17.85 33.29
N SER A 607 -14.97 -16.97 34.03
CA SER A 607 -15.33 -17.20 35.43
C SER A 607 -16.31 -18.38 35.61
N GLN A 608 -17.15 -18.66 34.61
CA GLN A 608 -18.08 -19.79 34.62
C GLN A 608 -17.44 -21.15 34.27
N THR A 609 -16.17 -21.18 33.83
CA THR A 609 -15.52 -22.42 33.43
C THR A 609 -15.15 -23.25 34.65
N SER A 610 -15.63 -24.50 34.72
CA SER A 610 -15.28 -25.42 35.81
C SER A 610 -13.78 -25.73 35.80
N LYS A 611 -13.20 -26.05 36.97
CA LYS A 611 -11.76 -26.34 37.10
C LYS A 611 -11.28 -27.50 36.22
N GLU A 612 -12.09 -28.55 36.10
CA GLU A 612 -11.79 -29.67 35.21
C GLU A 612 -11.76 -29.23 33.73
N SER A 613 -12.77 -28.48 33.29
CA SER A 613 -12.82 -27.93 31.93
C SER A 613 -11.68 -26.95 31.67
N GLN A 614 -11.33 -26.11 32.64
CA GLN A 614 -10.21 -25.18 32.56
C GLN A 614 -8.91 -25.92 32.28
N GLN A 615 -8.58 -26.98 33.03
CA GLN A 615 -7.38 -27.77 32.78
C GLN A 615 -7.36 -28.41 31.39
N LYS A 616 -8.51 -28.95 30.95
CA LYS A 616 -8.63 -29.55 29.62
C LYS A 616 -8.40 -28.52 28.52
N LEU A 617 -8.99 -27.34 28.64
CA LEU A 617 -8.84 -26.25 27.69
C LEU A 617 -7.41 -25.68 27.67
N LEU A 618 -6.75 -25.57 28.83
CA LEU A 618 -5.34 -25.16 28.89
C LEU A 618 -4.41 -26.16 28.21
N LYS A 619 -4.65 -27.47 28.35
CA LYS A 619 -3.91 -28.50 27.60
C LYS A 619 -4.11 -28.36 26.10
N LEU A 620 -5.35 -28.20 25.65
CA LEU A 620 -5.66 -27.95 24.23
C LEU A 620 -5.03 -26.65 23.71
N SER A 621 -4.93 -25.63 24.55
CA SER A 621 -4.26 -24.37 24.23
C SER A 621 -2.75 -24.56 24.04
N ILE A 622 -2.11 -25.28 24.95
CA ILE A 622 -0.69 -25.66 24.86
C ILE A 622 -0.42 -26.44 23.57
N ASP A 623 -1.18 -27.51 23.31
CA ASP A 623 -1.01 -28.35 22.11
C ASP A 623 -1.13 -27.51 20.83
N ALA A 624 -2.10 -26.60 20.77
CA ALA A 624 -2.30 -25.73 19.61
C ALA A 624 -1.15 -24.72 19.43
N TYR A 625 -0.63 -24.12 20.50
CA TYR A 625 0.52 -23.23 20.38
C TYR A 625 1.81 -23.97 20.04
N ASP A 626 2.04 -25.17 20.58
CA ASP A 626 3.19 -26.01 20.24
C ASP A 626 3.21 -26.35 18.75
N GLU A 627 2.07 -26.75 18.17
CA GLU A 627 1.94 -26.97 16.72
C GLU A 627 2.21 -25.68 15.92
N ALA A 628 1.68 -24.54 16.36
CA ALA A 628 1.91 -23.26 15.70
C ALA A 628 3.40 -22.88 15.67
N LEU A 629 4.10 -23.02 16.80
CA LEU A 629 5.51 -22.69 16.94
C LEU A 629 6.42 -23.70 16.23
N ALA A 630 6.09 -24.99 16.27
CA ALA A 630 6.82 -26.02 15.53
C ALA A 630 6.78 -25.76 14.03
N LEU A 631 5.59 -25.45 13.49
CA LEU A 631 5.43 -25.07 12.09
C LEU A 631 6.16 -23.76 11.77
N ALA A 632 6.03 -22.73 12.60
CA ALA A 632 6.71 -21.46 12.40
C ALA A 632 8.25 -21.63 12.33
N ASN A 633 8.82 -22.43 13.22
CA ASN A 633 10.27 -22.72 13.22
C ASN A 633 10.72 -23.44 11.94
N SER A 634 9.87 -24.33 11.40
CA SER A 634 10.16 -25.04 10.14
C SER A 634 10.19 -24.13 8.91
N LEU A 635 9.58 -22.94 8.99
CA LEU A 635 9.41 -21.99 7.88
C LEU A 635 10.47 -20.89 7.81
N SER A 636 11.58 -21.03 8.55
CA SER A 636 12.68 -20.08 8.68
C SER A 636 12.89 -19.16 7.46
N GLY A 637 12.63 -17.86 7.63
CA GLY A 637 12.77 -16.82 6.59
C GLY A 637 11.49 -16.45 5.84
N ILE A 638 10.39 -17.19 6.03
CA ILE A 638 9.07 -16.83 5.48
C ILE A 638 8.36 -15.89 6.47
N PRO A 639 7.85 -14.73 6.02
CA PRO A 639 7.03 -13.86 6.85
C PRO A 639 5.81 -14.58 7.41
N LEU A 640 5.60 -14.47 8.72
CA LEU A 640 4.44 -15.01 9.42
C LEU A 640 3.35 -13.94 9.53
N SER A 641 2.08 -14.35 9.53
CA SER A 641 0.93 -13.45 9.70
C SER A 641 0.57 -13.19 11.17
N PHE A 642 1.36 -13.69 12.11
CA PHE A 642 1.17 -13.52 13.56
C PHE A 642 2.51 -13.25 14.23
N ASP A 643 2.47 -12.65 15.42
CA ASP A 643 3.66 -12.35 16.22
C ASP A 643 4.16 -13.61 16.93
N LEU A 644 5.34 -14.08 16.53
CA LEU A 644 5.98 -15.28 17.08
C LEU A 644 6.30 -15.13 18.58
N PHE A 645 6.69 -13.95 19.03
CA PHE A 645 7.04 -13.69 20.42
C PHE A 645 5.79 -13.59 21.29
N ALA A 646 4.69 -13.05 20.76
CA ALA A 646 3.40 -13.08 21.44
C ALA A 646 2.90 -14.52 21.60
N ALA A 647 3.05 -15.37 20.58
CA ALA A 647 2.71 -16.79 20.66
C ALA A 647 3.52 -17.53 21.73
N HIS A 648 4.84 -17.31 21.78
CA HIS A 648 5.69 -17.81 22.87
C HIS A 648 5.18 -17.33 24.25
N ASN A 649 4.89 -16.04 24.40
CA ASN A 649 4.43 -15.51 25.68
C ASN A 649 3.11 -16.15 26.15
N ASN A 650 2.18 -16.35 25.22
CA ASN A 650 0.88 -16.96 25.50
C ASN A 650 1.00 -18.45 25.84
N LEU A 651 1.86 -19.19 25.13
CA LEU A 651 2.19 -20.58 25.48
C LEU A 651 2.79 -20.67 26.89
N GLY A 652 3.71 -19.77 27.23
CA GLY A 652 4.30 -19.71 28.56
C GLY A 652 3.25 -19.48 29.65
N LEU A 653 2.30 -18.58 29.39
CA LEU A 653 1.20 -18.28 30.29
C LEU A 653 0.25 -19.48 30.47
N ALA A 654 -0.05 -20.22 29.40
CA ALA A 654 -0.89 -21.42 29.45
C ALA A 654 -0.25 -22.52 30.32
N HIS A 655 1.06 -22.77 30.15
CA HIS A 655 1.81 -23.69 31.00
C HIS A 655 1.84 -23.25 32.47
N TYR A 656 2.13 -21.97 32.72
CA TYR A 656 2.16 -21.40 34.06
C TYR A 656 0.80 -21.57 34.77
N GLN A 657 -0.30 -21.23 34.09
CA GLN A 657 -1.64 -21.33 34.65
C GLN A 657 -2.04 -22.77 34.95
N LEU A 658 -1.68 -23.72 34.08
CA LEU A 658 -2.03 -25.13 34.25
C LEU A 658 -1.52 -25.71 35.57
N VAL A 659 -0.31 -25.33 36.01
CA VAL A 659 0.34 -25.91 37.19
C VAL A 659 0.28 -25.04 38.44
N THR A 660 -0.06 -23.76 38.30
CA THR A 660 -0.29 -22.89 39.46
C THR A 660 -1.68 -23.06 40.07
N ASP A 661 -2.64 -23.59 39.30
CA ASP A 661 -3.94 -23.99 39.84
C ASP A 661 -3.81 -25.13 40.87
N ASP A 662 -4.51 -25.00 42.00
CA ASP A 662 -4.47 -25.96 43.10
C ASP A 662 -5.16 -27.30 42.76
N SER A 663 -5.98 -27.31 41.70
CA SER A 663 -6.63 -28.53 41.20
C SER A 663 -5.72 -29.37 40.30
N PHE A 664 -4.51 -28.90 39.95
CA PHE A 664 -3.58 -29.63 39.09
C PHE A 664 -3.24 -31.00 39.69
N THR A 665 -3.47 -32.06 38.91
CA THR A 665 -3.36 -33.46 39.36
C THR A 665 -2.00 -34.11 39.08
N GLY A 666 -1.06 -33.39 38.45
CA GLY A 666 0.27 -33.91 38.14
C GLY A 666 1.21 -33.94 39.35
N ASP A 667 2.27 -34.75 39.24
CA ASP A 667 3.30 -34.83 40.26
C ASP A 667 4.28 -33.64 40.18
N LYS A 668 5.22 -33.57 41.13
CA LYS A 668 6.24 -32.50 41.17
C LYS A 668 7.11 -32.48 39.91
N ALA A 669 7.33 -33.62 39.26
CA ALA A 669 8.10 -33.69 38.02
C ALA A 669 7.33 -33.02 36.87
N ALA A 670 6.04 -33.31 36.72
CA ALA A 670 5.17 -32.66 35.76
C ALA A 670 5.05 -31.14 36.04
N SER A 671 4.96 -30.73 37.30
CA SER A 671 5.00 -29.31 37.66
C SER A 671 6.31 -28.64 37.24
N SER A 672 7.46 -29.30 37.44
CA SER A 672 8.76 -28.78 36.98
C SER A 672 8.78 -28.61 35.46
N GLN A 673 8.39 -29.64 34.71
CA GLN A 673 8.41 -29.61 33.24
C GLN A 673 7.59 -28.45 32.67
N HIS A 674 6.36 -28.23 33.17
CA HIS A 674 5.54 -27.11 32.71
C HIS A 674 6.09 -25.75 33.17
N LEU A 675 6.64 -25.62 34.38
CA LEU A 675 7.24 -24.36 34.81
C LEU A 675 8.52 -24.02 34.02
N GLU A 676 9.32 -25.03 33.65
CA GLU A 676 10.48 -24.86 32.77
C GLU A 676 10.05 -24.46 31.37
N ALA A 677 9.02 -25.11 30.82
CA ALA A 677 8.43 -24.73 29.54
C ALA A 677 7.87 -23.30 29.58
N ALA A 678 7.20 -22.92 30.67
CA ALA A 678 6.69 -21.56 30.87
C ALA A 678 7.82 -20.53 30.88
N LEU A 679 8.86 -20.77 31.67
CA LEU A 679 10.00 -19.88 31.80
C LEU A 679 10.75 -19.71 30.48
N ASN A 680 11.04 -20.82 29.79
CA ASN A 680 11.73 -20.78 28.50
C ASN A 680 10.93 -19.96 27.47
N ASN A 681 9.62 -20.21 27.35
CA ASN A 681 8.76 -19.47 26.44
C ASN A 681 8.66 -17.98 26.76
N HIS A 682 8.53 -17.61 28.04
CA HIS A 682 8.55 -16.19 28.44
C HIS A 682 9.90 -15.53 28.13
N LEU A 683 11.02 -16.24 28.29
CA LEU A 683 12.35 -15.72 27.95
C LEU A 683 12.54 -15.53 26.44
N GLN A 684 12.02 -16.44 25.61
CA GLN A 684 12.01 -16.28 24.16
C GLN A 684 11.22 -15.05 23.74
N ALA A 685 10.02 -14.87 24.32
CA ALA A 685 9.20 -13.69 24.09
C ALA A 685 9.90 -12.39 24.54
N LEU A 686 10.49 -12.39 25.73
CA LEU A 686 11.16 -11.23 26.30
C LEU A 686 12.32 -10.74 25.43
N ASN A 687 13.09 -11.66 24.85
CA ASN A 687 14.17 -11.35 23.91
C ASN A 687 13.64 -10.61 22.66
N GLY A 688 12.51 -11.07 22.12
CA GLY A 688 11.86 -10.44 20.97
C GLY A 688 11.26 -9.06 21.25
N PHE A 689 10.79 -8.82 22.49
CA PHE A 689 10.18 -7.56 22.89
C PHE A 689 11.15 -6.48 23.35
N SER A 690 12.46 -6.63 23.14
CA SER A 690 13.46 -5.62 23.55
C SER A 690 13.21 -4.20 23.02
N GLN A 691 12.50 -4.07 21.89
CA GLN A 691 12.10 -2.79 21.29
C GLN A 691 10.65 -2.38 21.59
N GLN A 692 9.92 -3.16 22.40
CA GLN A 692 8.51 -2.94 22.77
C GLN A 692 8.38 -2.84 24.30
N PRO A 693 8.53 -1.64 24.90
CA PRO A 693 8.65 -1.49 26.35
C PRO A 693 7.48 -2.09 27.15
N GLU A 694 6.24 -1.92 26.70
CA GLU A 694 5.06 -2.41 27.42
C GLU A 694 4.96 -3.94 27.39
N ALA A 695 5.17 -4.55 26.22
CA ALA A 695 5.20 -6.00 26.05
C ALA A 695 6.37 -6.62 26.83
N TYR A 696 7.53 -5.96 26.83
CA TYR A 696 8.70 -6.36 27.61
C TYR A 696 8.38 -6.38 29.11
N GLN A 697 7.85 -5.29 29.67
CA GLN A 697 7.55 -5.20 31.10
C GLN A 697 6.48 -6.21 31.54
N THR A 698 5.47 -6.42 30.70
CA THR A 698 4.41 -7.42 30.95
C THR A 698 5.00 -8.83 30.98
N THR A 699 5.80 -9.17 29.97
CA THR A 699 6.48 -10.48 29.86
C THR A 699 7.48 -10.70 30.98
N PHE A 700 8.25 -9.67 31.35
CA PHE A 700 9.18 -9.70 32.47
C PHE A 700 8.46 -10.01 33.79
N THR A 701 7.27 -9.44 33.99
CA THR A 701 6.43 -9.75 35.16
C THR A 701 6.03 -11.23 35.18
N TYR A 702 5.75 -11.85 34.03
CA TYR A 702 5.48 -13.29 33.94
C TYR A 702 6.71 -14.15 34.23
N VAL A 703 7.91 -13.74 33.81
CA VAL A 703 9.17 -14.39 34.20
C VAL A 703 9.32 -14.42 35.72
N VAL A 704 9.17 -13.27 36.39
CA VAL A 704 9.26 -13.17 37.86
C VAL A 704 8.19 -14.04 38.55
N LYS A 705 6.94 -14.00 38.07
CA LYS A 705 5.85 -14.84 38.60
C LYS A 705 6.16 -16.33 38.46
N THR A 706 6.70 -16.74 37.32
CA THR A 706 7.07 -18.15 37.06
C THR A 706 8.16 -18.60 38.02
N ILE A 707 9.20 -17.80 38.25
CA ILE A 707 10.26 -18.13 39.22
C ILE A 707 9.73 -18.22 40.66
N ARG A 708 8.79 -17.35 41.04
CA ARG A 708 8.10 -17.47 42.34
C ARG A 708 7.26 -18.75 42.42
N ALA A 709 6.62 -19.17 41.33
CA ALA A 709 5.88 -20.42 41.28
C ALA A 709 6.80 -21.65 41.41
N PHE A 710 8.01 -21.62 40.84
CA PHE A 710 9.05 -22.63 41.10
C PHE A 710 9.34 -22.75 42.59
N HIS A 711 9.55 -21.64 43.29
CA HIS A 711 9.76 -21.67 44.74
C HIS A 711 8.54 -22.23 45.48
N SER A 712 7.33 -21.78 45.14
CA SER A 712 6.10 -22.19 45.81
C SER A 712 5.78 -23.69 45.64
N LYS A 713 5.96 -24.24 44.43
CA LYS A 713 5.61 -25.64 44.12
C LYS A 713 6.75 -26.63 44.38
N LEU A 714 8.01 -26.20 44.23
CA LEU A 714 9.20 -27.07 44.26
C LEU A 714 10.25 -26.66 45.31
N GLY A 715 10.02 -25.59 46.06
CA GLY A 715 10.93 -25.10 47.11
C GLY A 715 12.19 -24.43 46.54
N ILE A 716 13.18 -24.24 47.42
CA ILE A 716 14.45 -23.57 47.09
C ILE A 716 15.19 -24.26 45.93
N GLN A 717 15.14 -25.59 45.86
CA GLN A 717 15.76 -26.35 44.78
C GLN A 717 15.15 -26.00 43.41
N GLY A 718 13.82 -25.86 43.34
CA GLY A 718 13.14 -25.42 42.12
C GLY A 718 13.43 -23.96 41.76
N GLN A 719 13.52 -23.07 42.76
CA GLN A 719 13.90 -21.68 42.50
C GLN A 719 15.32 -21.56 41.94
N ASN A 720 16.27 -22.33 42.48
CA ASN A 720 17.64 -22.39 41.96
C ASN A 720 17.70 -22.95 40.54
N LEU A 721 16.88 -23.97 40.24
CA LEU A 721 16.74 -24.49 38.88
C LEU A 721 16.25 -23.40 37.93
N ALA A 722 15.18 -22.68 38.29
CA ALA A 722 14.65 -21.58 37.48
C ALA A 722 15.70 -20.48 37.24
N LEU A 723 16.40 -20.04 38.31
CA LEU A 723 17.45 -19.03 38.20
C LEU A 723 18.62 -19.48 37.32
N SER A 724 18.95 -20.78 37.29
CA SER A 724 20.00 -21.31 36.42
C SER A 724 19.67 -21.23 34.92
N GLN A 725 18.38 -21.10 34.58
CA GLN A 725 17.89 -20.96 33.20
C GLN A 725 17.74 -19.49 32.76
N VAL A 726 17.77 -18.53 33.71
CA VAL A 726 17.66 -17.10 33.39
C VAL A 726 18.99 -16.57 32.86
N PRO A 727 19.02 -15.89 31.70
CA PRO A 727 20.23 -15.26 31.16
C PRO A 727 20.89 -14.30 32.16
N GLY A 728 22.23 -14.34 32.24
CA GLY A 728 22.99 -13.59 33.27
C GLY A 728 22.73 -12.08 33.29
N HIS A 729 22.46 -11.47 32.13
CA HIS A 729 22.14 -10.04 32.05
C HIS A 729 20.79 -9.69 32.69
N LEU A 730 19.82 -10.61 32.69
CA LEU A 730 18.51 -10.42 33.32
C LEU A 730 18.52 -10.70 34.82
N LEU A 731 19.50 -11.45 35.34
CA LEU A 731 19.58 -11.80 36.76
C LEU A 731 19.62 -10.56 37.66
N ALA A 732 20.33 -9.51 37.25
CA ALA A 732 20.43 -8.25 37.99
C ALA A 732 19.06 -7.55 38.15
N GLU A 733 18.15 -7.75 37.19
CA GLU A 733 16.80 -7.18 37.22
C GLU A 733 15.79 -8.10 37.93
N VAL A 734 15.96 -9.41 37.78
CA VAL A 734 15.04 -10.43 38.34
C VAL A 734 15.23 -10.60 39.84
N LEU A 735 16.46 -10.71 40.33
CA LEU A 735 16.74 -11.01 41.75
C LEU A 735 16.11 -10.01 42.74
N PRO A 736 16.12 -8.68 42.50
CA PRO A 736 15.46 -7.72 43.38
C PRO A 736 13.93 -7.84 43.44
N LYS A 737 13.33 -8.62 42.52
CA LYS A 737 11.87 -8.80 42.40
C LYS A 737 11.40 -10.15 42.92
N LEU A 738 12.28 -11.06 43.33
CA LEU A 738 11.91 -12.35 43.92
C LEU A 738 11.68 -12.21 45.43
#